data_AF-A0A1V3BVL1-F1
#
_entry.id   AF-A0A1V3BVL1-F1
#
_cell.length_a   1.000
_cell.length_b   1.000
_cell.length_c   1.000
_cell.angle_alpha   90.00
_cell.angle_beta   90.00
_cell.angle_gamma   90.00
#
_symmetry.space_group_name_H-M   'P 1'
#
loop_
_entity.id
_entity.type
_entity.pdbx_description
1 polymer ?
#
loop_
_entity_poly.entity_id
_entity_poly.type
_entity_poly.pdbx_seq_one_letter_code
_entity_poly.pdbx_strand_id
1 'polypeptide(L)'
;MYRSEAGMADLCGGTDSSLRVAAAVRDCLAPLRVSGVFEPLVEHVLRGTGPKALATLRERPAGADMVAKPDLTWSAERVAAVADLRPGWSPRDAETARLTVYRIAQADVLARFGQVLHAAADRTTVSGEPSWLLVLADDVTRAYGAADGVDAENVQRRWDPHTLAEVARAGDAPGRTPVHATLSALLYADSSHWAYRRNRLLESDAGVAFLARYADEFADVATGFEDHVRRYVARLCGRRPKAHAGLAAELAVDADAGVRAEALATLSRFDGPRQVDLLRRHLLTAAPDRLPDALARLADLGGGVVAIEEALADGGAGSADPEREQLLGRAVFRVRVLREAEAVASLPPVAAPQDADLAKELRALGAGGSDGDHPWHGVEGRPAMMPDVRALRDAYRSAGMPDADRRTAALLVTRTTHTRRKIGAFLTPEDAERWWPLFAERLDLADEYLDGGDGRRHPDESAVDTTTMILTILERFPVVPEALVPRLTSLALGANRHRLPARRVLGDHPGARAAATAALSDADAGTRSSAAEWLAGPGEPGVVGPEPGWEFGAGVLHPAVGALPASALWWLDRFREQALDRGVPADDVDRWLGLARPKLRTARDGTGPVVGRLGSPLMLPPDVPTPATVWDSDDPDGSCEHQLIATLDLAAIPPEATDLPLPPDGRVLLFANIELDDVVLSGGAVYVPAGTPVEERKVSLDYEPYEYDSPEDLDDELRRTGDLRLIHGVGLPSCPVEDEVLARHPHAKTLQDVWSEQSDEGGEWQIGGYAADFDGYGDPAPASASLEEGVRGTSPEDWVLLAQWIGVPMGVLYWTITRQDLEARRFDRVVVQMYANP
;
A
#
# COMPACT_ATOMS: atom_id res chain seq x y z
N MET A 1 -35.91 -12.43 70.66
CA MET A 1 -35.10 -11.21 70.83
C MET A 1 -33.86 -11.41 69.96
N TYR A 2 -33.54 -10.45 69.08
CA TYR A 2 -32.62 -10.49 67.91
C TYR A 2 -33.20 -10.91 66.55
N ARG A 3 -34.08 -10.04 66.01
CA ARG A 3 -33.99 -9.56 64.62
C ARG A 3 -33.40 -8.16 64.70
N SER A 4 -32.28 -7.86 64.05
CA SER A 4 -31.86 -6.48 63.76
C SER A 4 -30.71 -6.43 62.74
N GLU A 5 -30.75 -5.41 61.89
CA GLU A 5 -29.66 -4.75 61.15
C GLU A 5 -29.21 -5.20 59.75
N ALA A 6 -29.36 -6.45 59.31
CA ALA A 6 -28.92 -6.80 57.95
C ALA A 6 -29.94 -6.44 56.83
N GLY A 7 -31.22 -6.21 57.16
CA GLY A 7 -32.29 -6.02 56.16
C GLY A 7 -32.70 -4.57 55.87
N MET A 8 -32.15 -3.57 56.58
CA MET A 8 -32.54 -2.15 56.41
C MET A 8 -31.54 -1.34 55.57
N ALA A 9 -30.27 -1.77 55.48
CA ALA A 9 -29.27 -1.10 54.64
C ALA A 9 -29.52 -1.33 53.13
N ASP A 10 -30.06 -2.50 52.76
CA ASP A 10 -30.36 -2.87 51.36
C ASP A 10 -31.59 -2.13 50.79
N LEU A 11 -32.57 -1.80 51.66
CA LEU A 11 -33.78 -1.05 51.27
C LEU A 11 -33.53 0.46 51.13
N CYS A 12 -32.65 1.05 51.96
CA CYS A 12 -32.32 2.47 51.87
C CYS A 12 -31.36 2.79 50.70
N GLY A 13 -30.37 1.92 50.42
CA GLY A 13 -29.47 2.08 49.28
C GLY A 13 -30.16 1.92 47.92
N GLY A 14 -31.11 0.97 47.80
CA GLY A 14 -31.86 0.77 46.56
C GLY A 14 -32.80 1.93 46.20
N THR A 15 -33.37 2.59 47.20
CA THR A 15 -34.29 3.73 46.99
C THR A 15 -33.53 4.99 46.56
N ASP A 16 -32.37 5.26 47.17
CA ASP A 16 -31.50 6.39 46.80
C ASP A 16 -30.91 6.21 45.40
N SER A 17 -30.45 5.00 45.07
CA SER A 17 -29.97 4.68 43.71
C SER A 17 -31.07 4.84 42.65
N SER A 18 -32.30 4.42 42.93
CA SER A 18 -33.43 4.55 42.00
C SER A 18 -33.81 6.01 41.75
N LEU A 19 -33.78 6.86 42.80
CA LEU A 19 -34.02 8.30 42.66
C LEU A 19 -32.92 8.99 41.85
N ARG A 20 -31.65 8.60 42.05
CA ARG A 20 -30.51 9.12 41.29
C ARG A 20 -30.58 8.72 39.81
N VAL A 21 -30.92 7.47 39.49
CA VAL A 21 -31.16 7.03 38.11
C VAL A 21 -32.32 7.81 37.48
N ALA A 22 -33.42 8.00 38.23
CA ALA A 22 -34.59 8.73 37.74
C ALA A 22 -34.33 10.22 37.49
N ALA A 23 -33.43 10.85 38.26
CA ALA A 23 -32.96 12.21 38.01
C ALA A 23 -32.07 12.24 36.75
N ALA A 24 -31.08 11.34 36.68
CA ALA A 24 -30.15 11.26 35.58
C ALA A 24 -30.84 11.01 34.22
N VAL A 25 -31.80 10.07 34.15
CA VAL A 25 -32.59 9.83 32.93
C VAL A 25 -33.34 11.09 32.48
N ARG A 26 -33.87 11.87 33.42
CA ARG A 26 -34.56 13.13 33.10
C ARG A 26 -33.61 14.19 32.57
N ASP A 27 -32.40 14.28 33.10
CA ASP A 27 -31.39 15.23 32.61
C ASP A 27 -30.85 14.83 31.23
N CYS A 28 -30.67 13.52 30.97
CA CYS A 28 -30.31 13.00 29.65
C CYS A 28 -31.37 13.31 28.58
N LEU A 29 -32.65 13.21 28.93
CA LEU A 29 -33.77 13.37 27.98
C LEU A 29 -34.30 14.81 27.91
N ALA A 30 -33.79 15.73 28.73
CA ALA A 30 -34.29 17.11 28.83
C ALA A 30 -34.44 17.86 27.49
N PRO A 31 -33.58 17.66 26.47
CA PRO A 31 -33.77 18.30 25.17
C PRO A 31 -35.12 18.02 24.50
N LEU A 32 -35.75 16.88 24.80
CA LEU A 32 -37.06 16.49 24.26
C LEU A 32 -38.23 17.29 24.86
N ARG A 33 -37.99 18.14 25.86
CA ARG A 33 -38.99 19.08 26.38
C ARG A 33 -39.42 20.08 25.31
N VAL A 34 -38.52 20.44 24.40
CA VAL A 34 -38.77 21.39 23.30
C VAL A 34 -39.87 20.89 22.36
N SER A 35 -40.04 19.57 22.25
CA SER A 35 -41.04 18.92 21.38
C SER A 35 -42.19 18.24 22.11
N GLY A 36 -42.25 18.35 23.45
CA GLY A 36 -43.35 17.81 24.24
C GLY A 36 -43.39 16.27 24.36
N VAL A 37 -42.43 15.54 23.79
CA VAL A 37 -42.36 14.06 23.86
C VAL A 37 -41.61 13.54 25.10
N PHE A 38 -41.14 14.44 25.97
CA PHE A 38 -40.31 14.17 27.14
C PHE A 38 -40.91 13.16 28.14
N GLU A 39 -42.05 13.45 28.75
CA GLU A 39 -42.56 12.63 29.87
C GLU A 39 -42.92 11.18 29.46
N PRO A 40 -43.59 10.94 28.31
CA PRO A 40 -43.84 9.57 27.86
C PRO A 40 -42.55 8.74 27.67
N LEU A 41 -41.45 9.36 27.24
CA LEU A 41 -40.17 8.67 27.04
C LEU A 41 -39.43 8.42 28.36
N VAL A 42 -39.51 9.35 29.32
CA VAL A 42 -38.99 9.13 30.69
C VAL A 42 -39.72 7.96 31.37
N GLU A 43 -41.05 7.93 31.26
CA GLU A 43 -41.87 6.85 31.80
C GLU A 43 -41.61 5.51 31.10
N HIS A 44 -41.35 5.52 29.79
CA HIS A 44 -40.89 4.34 29.06
C HIS A 44 -39.58 3.81 29.65
N VAL A 45 -38.55 4.66 29.81
CA VAL A 45 -37.25 4.22 30.33
C VAL A 45 -37.37 3.68 31.76
N LEU A 46 -38.02 4.43 32.66
CA LEU A 46 -38.05 4.09 34.08
C LEU A 46 -39.02 2.97 34.43
N ARG A 47 -40.17 2.88 33.75
CA ARG A 47 -41.26 1.94 34.11
C ARG A 47 -41.66 0.98 33.00
N GLY A 48 -41.15 1.15 31.78
CA GLY A 48 -41.53 0.32 30.62
C GLY A 48 -42.92 0.61 30.07
N THR A 49 -43.54 1.73 30.45
CA THR A 49 -44.89 2.11 30.00
C THR A 49 -44.84 3.04 28.80
N GLY A 50 -45.81 2.91 27.89
CA GLY A 50 -45.97 3.86 26.77
C GLY A 50 -44.99 3.67 25.59
N PRO A 51 -44.72 2.45 25.10
CA PRO A 51 -43.76 2.20 24.02
C PRO A 51 -44.12 2.90 22.69
N LYS A 52 -45.38 3.33 22.52
CA LYS A 52 -45.82 4.13 21.37
C LYS A 52 -45.05 5.46 21.25
N ALA A 53 -44.51 5.99 22.34
CA ALA A 53 -43.71 7.21 22.33
C ALA A 53 -42.40 7.07 21.52
N LEU A 54 -41.87 5.85 21.37
CA LEU A 54 -40.70 5.59 20.50
C LEU A 54 -41.02 5.84 19.03
N ALA A 55 -42.27 5.60 18.59
CA ALA A 55 -42.66 5.87 17.21
C ALA A 55 -42.64 7.37 16.92
N THR A 56 -43.14 8.21 17.84
CA THR A 56 -43.07 9.67 17.73
C THR A 56 -41.63 10.17 17.77
N LEU A 57 -40.75 9.55 18.56
CA LEU A 57 -39.33 9.92 18.59
C LEU A 57 -38.62 9.63 17.25
N ARG A 58 -39.01 8.57 16.54
CA ARG A 58 -38.49 8.24 15.20
C ARG A 58 -38.89 9.25 14.12
N GLU A 59 -39.92 10.06 14.35
CA GLU A 59 -40.28 11.20 13.48
C GLU A 59 -39.30 12.38 13.63
N ARG A 60 -38.30 12.25 14.52
CA ARG A 60 -37.20 13.19 14.75
C ARG A 60 -37.67 14.58 15.16
N PRO A 61 -38.46 14.69 16.23
CA PRO A 61 -38.89 15.97 16.75
C PRO A 61 -37.71 16.78 17.30
N ALA A 62 -37.90 18.09 17.48
CA ALA A 62 -36.87 18.99 17.98
C ALA A 62 -36.26 18.48 19.31
N GLY A 63 -34.92 18.44 19.37
CA GLY A 63 -34.15 17.95 20.52
C GLY A 63 -33.77 16.46 20.47
N ALA A 64 -34.29 15.67 19.53
CA ALA A 64 -33.94 14.25 19.40
C ALA A 64 -32.46 14.03 19.05
N ASP A 65 -31.92 14.85 18.15
CA ASP A 65 -30.50 14.86 17.78
C ASP A 65 -29.58 15.19 18.97
N MET A 66 -29.99 16.13 19.84
CA MET A 66 -29.29 16.47 21.07
C MET A 66 -29.27 15.32 22.07
N VAL A 67 -30.33 14.50 22.12
CA VAL A 67 -30.36 13.28 22.94
C VAL A 67 -29.49 12.18 22.35
N ALA A 68 -29.43 12.04 21.02
CA ALA A 68 -28.63 11.02 20.35
C ALA A 68 -27.11 11.33 20.40
N LYS A 69 -26.74 12.61 20.34
CA LYS A 69 -25.35 13.11 20.22
C LYS A 69 -25.08 14.28 21.19
N PRO A 70 -25.09 14.07 22.51
CA PRO A 70 -24.95 15.16 23.48
C PRO A 70 -23.54 15.76 23.53
N ASP A 71 -22.54 15.04 23.00
CA ASP A 71 -21.12 15.42 22.95
C ASP A 71 -20.79 16.38 21.80
N LEU A 72 -21.75 16.63 20.90
CA LEU A 72 -21.59 17.66 19.87
C LEU A 72 -21.69 19.06 20.46
N THR A 73 -20.97 19.99 19.85
CA THR A 73 -21.12 21.41 20.16
C THR A 73 -22.43 21.93 19.56
N TRP A 74 -23.38 22.30 20.42
CA TRP A 74 -24.68 22.84 20.02
C TRP A 74 -24.68 24.36 20.05
N SER A 75 -25.46 24.99 19.17
CA SER A 75 -25.58 26.45 19.16
C SER A 75 -26.17 26.97 20.49
N ALA A 76 -25.75 28.16 20.90
CA ALA A 76 -26.20 28.78 22.15
C ALA A 76 -27.73 28.94 22.22
N GLU A 77 -28.38 29.20 21.08
CA GLU A 77 -29.84 29.27 20.97
C GLU A 77 -30.52 27.94 21.31
N ARG A 78 -30.00 26.82 20.78
CA ARG A 78 -30.56 25.50 21.03
C ARG A 78 -30.35 25.07 22.49
N VAL A 79 -29.21 25.41 23.07
CA VAL A 79 -28.95 25.16 24.50
C VAL A 79 -29.88 26.00 25.37
N ALA A 80 -30.08 27.28 25.05
CA ALA A 80 -30.98 28.17 25.77
C ALA A 80 -32.44 27.68 25.73
N ALA A 81 -32.91 27.21 24.57
CA ALA A 81 -34.26 26.66 24.43
C ALA A 81 -34.54 25.47 25.37
N VAL A 82 -33.52 24.64 25.66
CA VAL A 82 -33.63 23.55 26.63
C VAL A 82 -33.55 24.08 28.06
N ALA A 83 -32.62 25.01 28.34
CA ALA A 83 -32.43 25.60 29.66
C ALA A 83 -33.65 26.40 30.14
N ASP A 84 -34.40 27.05 29.25
CA ASP A 84 -35.65 27.75 29.58
C ASP A 84 -36.73 26.79 30.09
N LEU A 85 -36.76 25.55 29.56
CA LEU A 85 -37.68 24.50 29.96
C LEU A 85 -37.17 23.64 31.14
N ARG A 86 -35.86 23.66 31.38
CA ARG A 86 -35.16 22.97 32.48
C ARG A 86 -34.05 23.88 33.02
N PRO A 87 -34.36 24.80 33.95
CA PRO A 87 -33.37 25.71 34.50
C PRO A 87 -32.19 24.97 35.12
N GLY A 88 -30.97 25.43 34.80
CA GLY A 88 -29.72 24.82 35.27
C GLY A 88 -29.25 23.61 34.46
N TRP A 89 -29.89 23.29 33.33
CA TRP A 89 -29.41 22.26 32.40
C TRP A 89 -28.27 22.78 31.50
N SER A 90 -27.27 21.94 31.28
CA SER A 90 -26.24 22.13 30.25
C SER A 90 -25.92 20.80 29.54
N PRO A 91 -25.30 20.82 28.35
CA PRO A 91 -24.82 19.61 27.69
C PRO A 91 -23.89 18.77 28.58
N ARG A 92 -23.03 19.42 29.37
CA ARG A 92 -22.12 18.77 30.32
C ARG A 92 -22.84 18.05 31.47
N ASP A 93 -23.97 18.60 31.92
CA ASP A 93 -24.81 17.93 32.92
C ASP A 93 -25.49 16.69 32.34
N ALA A 94 -25.90 16.74 31.07
CA ALA A 94 -26.45 15.57 30.37
C ALA A 94 -25.40 14.45 30.18
N GLU A 95 -24.14 14.80 29.90
CA GLU A 95 -23.03 13.83 29.86
C GLU A 95 -22.76 13.18 31.23
N THR A 96 -22.73 14.00 32.28
CA THR A 96 -22.54 13.52 33.67
C THR A 96 -23.71 12.63 34.11
N ALA A 97 -24.93 12.99 33.71
CA ALA A 97 -26.12 12.17 33.92
C ALA A 97 -26.04 10.84 33.15
N ARG A 98 -25.54 10.83 31.91
CA ARG A 98 -25.29 9.60 31.14
C ARG A 98 -24.35 8.64 31.86
N LEU A 99 -23.21 9.12 32.36
CA LEU A 99 -22.30 8.30 33.16
C LEU A 99 -22.97 7.72 34.40
N THR A 100 -23.84 8.51 35.06
CA THR A 100 -24.62 8.02 36.20
C THR A 100 -25.57 6.89 35.79
N VAL A 101 -26.31 7.03 34.68
CA VAL A 101 -27.17 5.97 34.16
C VAL A 101 -26.36 4.69 33.91
N TYR A 102 -25.23 4.78 33.20
CA TYR A 102 -24.40 3.62 32.88
C TYR A 102 -23.73 2.97 34.08
N ARG A 103 -23.45 3.73 35.12
CA ARG A 103 -22.78 3.24 36.32
C ARG A 103 -23.71 2.46 37.25
N ILE A 104 -24.97 2.89 37.41
CA ILE A 104 -25.86 2.36 38.47
C ILE A 104 -27.22 1.83 38.01
N ALA A 105 -27.68 2.11 36.79
CA ALA A 105 -29.00 1.64 36.33
C ALA A 105 -29.06 0.10 36.21
N GLN A 106 -30.26 -0.45 36.36
CA GLN A 106 -30.55 -1.88 36.17
C GLN A 106 -30.62 -2.23 34.68
N ALA A 107 -30.42 -3.51 34.34
CA ALA A 107 -30.32 -3.97 32.95
C ALA A 107 -31.56 -3.65 32.10
N ASP A 108 -32.76 -3.72 32.69
CA ASP A 108 -34.02 -3.41 32.02
C ASP A 108 -34.18 -1.91 31.73
N VAL A 109 -33.73 -1.04 32.65
CA VAL A 109 -33.68 0.41 32.43
C VAL A 109 -32.66 0.75 31.35
N LEU A 110 -31.48 0.12 31.38
CA LEU A 110 -30.43 0.30 30.36
C LEU A 110 -30.92 -0.12 28.96
N ALA A 111 -31.64 -1.24 28.87
CA ALA A 111 -32.22 -1.70 27.62
C ALA A 111 -33.21 -0.68 27.03
N ARG A 112 -34.16 -0.21 27.85
CA ARG A 112 -35.14 0.78 27.41
C ARG A 112 -34.50 2.13 27.10
N PHE A 113 -33.45 2.52 27.82
CA PHE A 113 -32.67 3.70 27.50
C PHE A 113 -31.97 3.56 26.13
N GLY A 114 -31.35 2.41 25.85
CA GLY A 114 -30.78 2.10 24.53
C GLY A 114 -31.82 2.16 23.40
N GLN A 115 -33.04 1.68 23.63
CA GLN A 115 -34.15 1.80 22.67
C GLN A 115 -34.53 3.26 22.38
N VAL A 116 -34.52 4.13 23.39
CA VAL A 116 -34.76 5.58 23.21
C VAL A 116 -33.63 6.22 22.42
N LEU A 117 -32.37 5.93 22.75
CA LEU A 117 -31.21 6.44 21.99
C LEU A 117 -31.27 6.02 20.53
N HIS A 118 -31.59 4.76 20.28
CA HIS A 118 -31.75 4.22 18.93
C HIS A 118 -32.90 4.90 18.17
N ALA A 119 -34.06 5.11 18.82
CA ALA A 119 -35.18 5.81 18.19
C ALA A 119 -34.90 7.30 17.91
N ALA A 120 -34.00 7.93 18.66
CA ALA A 120 -33.57 9.32 18.44
C ALA A 120 -32.49 9.47 17.35
N ALA A 121 -31.79 8.39 17.00
CA ALA A 121 -30.67 8.40 16.07
C ALA A 121 -31.11 8.69 14.61
N ASP A 122 -30.18 9.23 13.82
CA ASP A 122 -30.41 9.75 12.44
C ASP A 122 -30.77 8.72 11.38
N ARG A 123 -30.73 7.43 11.71
CA ARG A 123 -30.44 6.42 10.70
C ARG A 123 -31.60 5.47 10.50
N THR A 124 -32.25 5.60 9.35
CA THR A 124 -32.97 4.48 8.71
C THR A 124 -31.95 3.63 7.98
N THR A 125 -31.72 2.39 8.41
CA THR A 125 -30.82 1.48 7.70
C THR A 125 -31.45 0.85 6.49
N VAL A 126 -30.67 0.81 5.41
CA VAL A 126 -30.81 -0.17 4.33
C VAL A 126 -30.63 -1.55 4.98
N SER A 127 -31.61 -2.45 4.82
CA SER A 127 -31.57 -3.83 5.34
C SER A 127 -31.52 -3.97 6.89
N GLY A 128 -32.61 -3.66 7.58
CA GLY A 128 -33.06 -4.44 8.76
C GLY A 128 -32.08 -4.73 9.90
N GLU A 129 -31.45 -3.69 10.46
CA GLU A 129 -31.24 -3.42 11.91
C GLU A 129 -29.78 -3.16 12.36
N PRO A 130 -29.42 -1.90 12.69
CA PRO A 130 -28.52 -1.62 13.79
C PRO A 130 -29.36 -1.78 15.06
N SER A 131 -29.20 -2.91 15.75
CA SER A 131 -29.96 -3.18 16.97
C SER A 131 -29.81 -2.04 17.99
N TRP A 132 -30.83 -1.78 18.80
CA TRP A 132 -30.73 -0.79 19.88
C TRP A 132 -29.56 -1.09 20.84
N LEU A 133 -29.16 -2.36 20.92
CA LEU A 133 -28.01 -2.83 21.68
C LEU A 133 -26.68 -2.31 21.12
N LEU A 134 -26.55 -2.23 19.79
CA LEU A 134 -25.40 -1.61 19.13
C LEU A 134 -25.27 -0.14 19.48
N VAL A 135 -26.39 0.60 19.39
CA VAL A 135 -26.41 2.04 19.73
C VAL A 135 -26.01 2.25 21.18
N LEU A 136 -26.52 1.41 22.09
CA LEU A 136 -26.16 1.46 23.50
C LEU A 136 -24.68 1.17 23.74
N ALA A 137 -24.13 0.12 23.11
CA ALA A 137 -22.72 -0.23 23.26
C ALA A 137 -21.81 0.90 22.75
N ASP A 138 -22.16 1.53 21.62
CA ASP A 138 -21.42 2.67 21.11
C ASP A 138 -21.50 3.89 22.04
N ASP A 139 -22.69 4.21 22.53
CA ASP A 139 -22.92 5.37 23.38
C ASP A 139 -22.22 5.26 24.74
N VAL A 140 -22.19 4.05 25.34
CA VAL A 140 -21.43 3.78 26.57
C VAL A 140 -19.93 3.98 26.35
N THR A 141 -19.37 3.39 25.30
CA THR A 141 -17.92 3.51 25.00
C THR A 141 -17.51 4.94 24.65
N ARG A 142 -18.42 5.70 24.04
CA ARG A 142 -18.25 7.14 23.81
C ARG A 142 -18.27 7.93 25.12
N ALA A 143 -19.23 7.66 26.00
CA ALA A 143 -19.44 8.41 27.23
C ALA A 143 -18.26 8.31 28.21
N TYR A 144 -17.74 7.11 28.48
CA TYR A 144 -16.57 6.99 29.38
C TYR A 144 -15.25 7.34 28.68
N GLY A 145 -15.19 7.28 27.34
CA GLY A 145 -13.97 7.63 26.59
C GLY A 145 -13.72 9.14 26.47
N ALA A 146 -14.77 9.97 26.60
CA ALA A 146 -14.71 11.43 26.54
C ALA A 146 -14.58 12.09 27.92
N ALA A 147 -14.70 11.32 29.01
CA ALA A 147 -14.74 11.84 30.37
C ALA A 147 -13.55 11.34 31.21
N ASP A 148 -12.98 12.23 32.00
CA ASP A 148 -11.93 11.89 32.96
C ASP A 148 -12.50 11.67 34.37
N GLY A 149 -11.85 10.78 35.13
CA GLY A 149 -12.09 10.60 36.57
C GLY A 149 -12.81 9.30 36.97
N VAL A 150 -13.05 9.18 38.28
CA VAL A 150 -13.48 7.93 38.94
C VAL A 150 -14.80 7.38 38.39
N ASP A 151 -15.70 8.24 37.95
CA ASP A 151 -17.00 7.82 37.41
C ASP A 151 -16.88 7.16 36.03
N ALA A 152 -16.01 7.68 35.16
CA ALA A 152 -15.69 7.08 33.87
C ALA A 152 -14.98 5.72 34.06
N GLU A 153 -14.01 5.63 34.97
CA GLU A 153 -13.33 4.36 35.29
C GLU A 153 -14.30 3.30 35.83
N ASN A 154 -15.27 3.70 36.66
CA ASN A 154 -16.26 2.78 37.20
C ASN A 154 -17.23 2.27 36.12
N VAL A 155 -17.61 3.12 35.16
CA VAL A 155 -18.37 2.69 33.99
C VAL A 155 -17.54 1.73 33.15
N GLN A 156 -16.28 2.06 32.86
CA GLN A 156 -15.37 1.20 32.10
C GLN A 156 -15.18 -0.18 32.77
N ARG A 157 -15.06 -0.24 34.10
CA ARG A 157 -14.96 -1.49 34.86
C ARG A 157 -16.24 -2.32 34.86
N ARG A 158 -17.40 -1.68 34.81
CA ARG A 158 -18.71 -2.35 34.81
C ARG A 158 -19.07 -2.93 33.44
N TRP A 159 -18.73 -2.25 32.36
CA TRP A 159 -19.19 -2.62 31.03
C TRP A 159 -18.23 -3.60 30.35
N ASP A 160 -18.70 -4.83 30.20
CA ASP A 160 -18.06 -5.91 29.47
C ASP A 160 -19.11 -6.68 28.62
N PRO A 161 -18.70 -7.65 27.79
CA PRO A 161 -19.65 -8.44 27.00
C PRO A 161 -20.68 -9.23 27.83
N HIS A 162 -20.37 -9.62 29.07
CA HIS A 162 -21.34 -10.30 29.95
C HIS A 162 -22.48 -9.36 30.34
N THR A 163 -22.14 -8.16 30.76
CA THR A 163 -23.10 -7.11 31.11
C THR A 163 -23.95 -6.73 29.91
N LEU A 164 -23.36 -6.63 28.72
CA LEU A 164 -24.10 -6.36 27.49
C LEU A 164 -25.08 -7.50 27.16
N ALA A 165 -24.70 -8.76 27.38
CA ALA A 165 -25.60 -9.91 27.21
C ALA A 165 -26.72 -9.96 28.25
N GLU A 166 -26.50 -9.47 29.47
CA GLU A 166 -27.56 -9.29 30.47
C GLU A 166 -28.57 -8.23 30.05
N VAL A 167 -28.09 -7.08 29.54
CA VAL A 167 -28.94 -6.02 29.00
C VAL A 167 -29.70 -6.51 27.77
N ALA A 168 -29.04 -7.24 26.87
CA ALA A 168 -29.66 -7.85 25.70
C ALA A 168 -30.82 -8.78 26.09
N ARG A 169 -30.63 -9.61 27.13
CA ARG A 169 -31.68 -10.48 27.67
C ARG A 169 -32.84 -9.68 28.27
N ALA A 170 -32.54 -8.65 29.06
CA ALA A 170 -33.57 -7.84 29.72
C ALA A 170 -34.42 -7.02 28.72
N GLY A 171 -33.84 -6.65 27.58
CA GLY A 171 -34.47 -5.85 26.53
C GLY A 171 -35.04 -6.63 25.36
N ASP A 172 -34.98 -7.96 25.38
CA ASP A 172 -35.35 -8.84 24.27
C ASP A 172 -34.67 -8.42 22.95
N ALA A 173 -33.34 -8.32 22.98
CA ALA A 173 -32.55 -7.87 21.84
C ALA A 173 -32.70 -8.82 20.64
N PRO A 174 -32.76 -8.29 19.40
CA PRO A 174 -32.89 -9.11 18.20
C PRO A 174 -31.66 -10.02 18.03
N GLY A 175 -31.91 -11.31 17.84
CA GLY A 175 -30.88 -12.36 17.70
C GLY A 175 -31.40 -13.72 18.17
N ARG A 176 -30.68 -14.81 17.87
CA ARG A 176 -31.08 -16.17 18.30
C ARG A 176 -31.00 -16.34 19.82
N THR A 177 -30.03 -15.69 20.44
CA THR A 177 -29.78 -15.69 21.89
C THR A 177 -29.25 -14.32 22.31
N PRO A 178 -29.28 -13.96 23.61
CA PRO A 178 -28.67 -12.72 24.09
C PRO A 178 -27.17 -12.61 23.78
N VAL A 179 -26.47 -13.75 23.75
CA VAL A 179 -25.04 -13.84 23.37
C VAL A 179 -24.87 -13.55 21.89
N HIS A 180 -25.69 -14.16 21.02
CA HIS A 180 -25.68 -13.87 19.59
C HIS A 180 -25.93 -12.38 19.33
N ALA A 181 -26.95 -11.79 19.95
CA ALA A 181 -27.26 -10.36 19.82
C ALA A 181 -26.08 -9.48 20.25
N THR A 182 -25.42 -9.85 21.35
CA THR A 182 -24.22 -9.15 21.87
C THR A 182 -23.06 -9.22 20.91
N LEU A 183 -22.72 -10.41 20.41
CA LEU A 183 -21.62 -10.60 19.46
C LEU A 183 -21.91 -9.88 18.13
N SER A 184 -23.15 -9.97 17.63
CA SER A 184 -23.55 -9.22 16.44
C SER A 184 -23.40 -7.71 16.64
N ALA A 185 -23.80 -7.16 17.79
CA ALA A 185 -23.68 -5.73 18.08
C ALA A 185 -22.21 -5.27 18.22
N LEU A 186 -21.35 -6.10 18.83
CA LEU A 186 -19.94 -5.76 19.04
C LEU A 186 -19.11 -5.89 17.76
N LEU A 187 -19.43 -6.86 16.89
CA LEU A 187 -18.70 -7.10 15.63
C LEU A 187 -19.23 -6.29 14.45
N TYR A 188 -20.43 -5.71 14.56
CA TYR A 188 -21.00 -4.91 13.48
C TYR A 188 -20.10 -3.74 13.09
N ALA A 189 -19.82 -3.66 11.80
CA ALA A 189 -19.09 -2.58 11.15
C ALA A 189 -19.77 -2.25 9.81
N ASP A 190 -19.75 -0.96 9.46
CA ASP A 190 -20.21 -0.38 8.19
C ASP A 190 -19.32 0.84 7.92
N SER A 191 -19.27 1.28 6.66
CA SER A 191 -18.61 2.49 6.13
C SER A 191 -18.69 3.73 7.05
N SER A 192 -19.78 3.86 7.81
CA SER A 192 -20.05 5.00 8.68
C SER A 192 -19.80 4.75 10.18
N HIS A 193 -19.34 3.56 10.57
CA HIS A 193 -19.06 3.17 11.97
C HIS A 193 -17.79 2.33 12.06
N TRP A 194 -16.67 2.98 12.31
CA TRP A 194 -15.44 2.28 12.61
C TRP A 194 -15.54 1.60 13.99
N ALA A 195 -15.55 0.26 14.02
CA ALA A 195 -15.84 -0.57 15.20
C ALA A 195 -14.81 -0.47 16.35
N TYR A 196 -13.73 0.30 16.20
CA TYR A 196 -12.60 0.34 17.12
C TYR A 196 -12.97 0.61 18.58
N ARG A 197 -13.99 1.45 18.85
CA ARG A 197 -14.40 1.77 20.23
C ARG A 197 -15.07 0.58 20.94
N ARG A 198 -15.98 -0.12 20.26
CA ARG A 198 -16.71 -1.28 20.82
C ARG A 198 -15.82 -2.52 20.91
N ASN A 199 -14.87 -2.65 19.99
CA ASN A 199 -13.86 -3.72 19.99
C ASN A 199 -13.06 -3.78 21.29
N ARG A 200 -12.85 -2.64 21.98
CA ARG A 200 -12.21 -2.61 23.31
C ARG A 200 -12.88 -3.52 24.34
N LEU A 201 -14.21 -3.70 24.25
CA LEU A 201 -14.94 -4.61 25.14
C LEU A 201 -14.54 -6.07 24.90
N LEU A 202 -14.34 -6.46 23.64
CA LEU A 202 -13.87 -7.80 23.25
C LEU A 202 -12.38 -8.01 23.54
N GLU A 203 -11.57 -6.94 23.47
CA GLU A 203 -10.14 -6.97 23.74
C GLU A 203 -9.79 -7.03 25.24
N SER A 204 -10.75 -6.72 26.13
CA SER A 204 -10.59 -6.83 27.58
C SER A 204 -10.44 -8.29 28.04
N ASP A 205 -9.85 -8.53 29.22
CA ASP A 205 -9.74 -9.88 29.79
C ASP A 205 -11.10 -10.58 29.93
N ALA A 206 -12.13 -9.81 30.31
CA ALA A 206 -13.50 -10.30 30.41
C ALA A 206 -14.08 -10.65 29.03
N GLY A 207 -13.80 -9.83 28.01
CA GLY A 207 -14.19 -10.10 26.63
C GLY A 207 -13.50 -11.32 26.05
N VAL A 208 -12.20 -11.47 26.29
CA VAL A 208 -11.42 -12.64 25.89
C VAL A 208 -11.96 -13.92 26.55
N ALA A 209 -12.31 -13.88 27.84
CA ALA A 209 -12.95 -15.01 28.52
C ALA A 209 -14.37 -15.30 28.00
N PHE A 210 -15.13 -14.26 27.67
CA PHE A 210 -16.47 -14.37 27.08
C PHE A 210 -16.42 -15.07 25.72
N LEU A 211 -15.53 -14.63 24.83
CA LEU A 211 -15.34 -15.25 23.52
C LEU A 211 -14.96 -16.73 23.68
N ALA A 212 -14.02 -17.05 24.56
CA ALA A 212 -13.60 -18.43 24.80
C ALA A 212 -14.75 -19.33 25.32
N ARG A 213 -15.66 -18.77 26.12
CA ARG A 213 -16.81 -19.49 26.66
C ARG A 213 -17.90 -19.77 25.62
N TYR A 214 -18.09 -18.86 24.67
CA TYR A 214 -19.13 -18.90 23.64
C TYR A 214 -18.52 -19.03 22.24
N ALA A 215 -17.51 -19.90 22.11
CA ALA A 215 -16.72 -20.04 20.89
C ALA A 215 -17.55 -20.50 19.69
N ASP A 216 -18.55 -21.36 19.90
CA ASP A 216 -19.43 -21.88 18.84
C ASP A 216 -20.36 -20.78 18.30
N GLU A 217 -21.02 -20.02 19.18
CA GLU A 217 -21.84 -18.87 18.78
C GLU A 217 -20.99 -17.75 18.14
N PHE A 218 -19.76 -17.55 18.62
CA PHE A 218 -18.83 -16.60 18.03
C PHE A 218 -18.44 -16.99 16.61
N ALA A 219 -18.19 -18.27 16.35
CA ALA A 219 -17.91 -18.77 14.99
C ALA A 219 -19.12 -18.59 14.05
N ASP A 220 -20.33 -18.94 14.49
CA ASP A 220 -21.58 -18.76 13.73
C ASP A 220 -21.81 -17.29 13.37
N VAL A 221 -21.60 -16.37 14.32
CA VAL A 221 -21.77 -14.93 14.09
C VAL A 221 -20.66 -14.37 13.18
N ALA A 222 -19.40 -14.74 13.41
CA ALA A 222 -18.26 -14.19 12.67
C ALA A 222 -18.32 -14.51 11.17
N THR A 223 -18.78 -15.70 10.80
CA THR A 223 -18.84 -16.14 9.40
C THR A 223 -19.90 -15.40 8.56
N GLY A 224 -20.86 -14.71 9.19
CA GLY A 224 -21.91 -13.96 8.51
C GLY A 224 -21.58 -12.49 8.19
N PHE A 225 -20.42 -11.98 8.62
CA PHE A 225 -20.02 -10.58 8.41
C PHE A 225 -19.17 -10.37 7.16
N GLU A 226 -18.98 -9.11 6.76
CA GLU A 226 -18.05 -8.70 5.71
C GLU A 226 -16.58 -9.02 6.04
N ASP A 227 -15.74 -9.03 5.01
CA ASP A 227 -14.33 -9.42 5.04
C ASP A 227 -13.49 -8.67 6.09
N HIS A 228 -13.66 -7.35 6.21
CA HIS A 228 -12.91 -6.53 7.15
C HIS A 228 -13.20 -6.89 8.62
N VAL A 229 -14.43 -7.32 8.94
CA VAL A 229 -14.81 -7.81 10.28
C VAL A 229 -14.20 -9.19 10.52
N ARG A 230 -14.28 -10.10 9.54
CA ARG A 230 -13.67 -11.44 9.65
C ARG A 230 -12.16 -11.36 9.85
N ARG A 231 -11.50 -10.37 9.24
CA ARG A 231 -10.07 -10.10 9.43
C ARG A 231 -9.75 -9.63 10.84
N TYR A 232 -10.61 -8.79 11.43
CA TYR A 232 -10.50 -8.42 12.85
C TYR A 232 -10.70 -9.64 13.77
N VAL A 233 -11.69 -10.49 13.50
CA VAL A 233 -11.92 -11.74 14.23
C VAL A 233 -10.70 -12.66 14.17
N ALA A 234 -10.07 -12.82 13.01
CA ALA A 234 -8.85 -13.63 12.87
C ALA A 234 -7.72 -13.15 13.79
N ARG A 235 -7.54 -11.82 13.93
CA ARG A 235 -6.57 -11.23 14.88
C ARG A 235 -6.96 -11.46 16.34
N LEU A 236 -8.25 -11.39 16.67
CA LEU A 236 -8.75 -11.68 18.02
C LEU A 236 -8.48 -13.12 18.44
N CYS A 237 -8.61 -14.10 17.54
CA CYS A 237 -8.28 -15.49 17.80
C CYS A 237 -6.85 -15.66 18.35
N GLY A 238 -5.92 -14.81 17.88
CA GLY A 238 -4.53 -14.77 18.36
C GLY A 238 -4.36 -14.44 19.84
N ARG A 239 -5.34 -13.82 20.52
CA ARG A 239 -5.26 -13.50 21.96
C ARG A 239 -5.45 -14.72 22.86
N ARG A 240 -6.24 -15.71 22.42
CA ARG A 240 -6.41 -17.01 23.08
C ARG A 240 -6.43 -18.11 22.02
N PRO A 241 -5.26 -18.41 21.40
CA PRO A 241 -5.20 -19.30 20.25
C PRO A 241 -5.84 -20.64 20.59
N LYS A 242 -5.54 -21.22 21.77
CA LYS A 242 -6.09 -22.51 22.22
C LYS A 242 -7.62 -22.59 22.25
N ALA A 243 -8.30 -21.50 22.62
CA ALA A 243 -9.77 -21.48 22.70
C ALA A 243 -10.43 -21.31 21.33
N HIS A 244 -9.73 -20.66 20.39
CA HIS A 244 -10.27 -20.29 19.07
C HIS A 244 -9.59 -21.02 17.91
N ALA A 245 -8.89 -22.12 18.19
CA ALA A 245 -8.13 -22.87 17.19
C ALA A 245 -9.01 -23.35 16.02
N GLY A 246 -10.23 -23.81 16.31
CA GLY A 246 -11.19 -24.27 15.30
C GLY A 246 -11.66 -23.13 14.39
N LEU A 247 -12.03 -21.97 14.97
CA LEU A 247 -12.43 -20.79 14.20
C LEU A 247 -11.27 -20.25 13.36
N ALA A 248 -10.05 -20.21 13.90
CA ALA A 248 -8.86 -19.85 13.13
C ALA A 248 -8.62 -20.82 11.97
N ALA A 249 -8.90 -22.12 12.13
CA ALA A 249 -8.82 -23.09 11.04
C ALA A 249 -9.90 -22.88 9.96
N GLU A 250 -11.15 -22.55 10.34
CA GLU A 250 -12.19 -22.16 9.38
C GLU A 250 -11.79 -20.91 8.58
N LEU A 251 -11.30 -19.87 9.27
CA LEU A 251 -10.89 -18.62 8.64
C LEU A 251 -9.61 -18.77 7.80
N ALA A 252 -8.81 -19.83 8.01
CA ALA A 252 -7.63 -20.13 7.20
C ALA A 252 -7.97 -20.55 5.76
N VAL A 253 -9.24 -20.87 5.48
CA VAL A 253 -9.78 -21.17 4.13
C VAL A 253 -10.94 -20.24 3.76
N ASP A 254 -10.91 -19.00 4.26
CA ASP A 254 -11.87 -17.95 3.93
C ASP A 254 -11.76 -17.52 2.45
N ALA A 255 -12.84 -16.97 1.88
CA ALA A 255 -12.82 -16.42 0.53
C ALA A 255 -11.87 -15.21 0.41
N ASP A 256 -11.70 -14.45 1.49
CA ASP A 256 -10.81 -13.30 1.54
C ASP A 256 -9.37 -13.68 1.92
N ALA A 257 -8.40 -13.28 1.11
CA ALA A 257 -6.98 -13.58 1.34
C ALA A 257 -6.41 -12.91 2.60
N GLY A 258 -6.87 -11.70 2.93
CA GLY A 258 -6.42 -11.00 4.14
C GLY A 258 -6.88 -11.70 5.43
N VAL A 259 -8.08 -12.27 5.42
CA VAL A 259 -8.60 -13.11 6.51
C VAL A 259 -7.77 -14.37 6.68
N ARG A 260 -7.50 -15.09 5.58
CA ARG A 260 -6.68 -16.33 5.61
C ARG A 260 -5.29 -16.09 6.19
N ALA A 261 -4.61 -15.02 5.77
CA ALA A 261 -3.28 -14.67 6.25
C ALA A 261 -3.22 -14.47 7.78
N GLU A 262 -4.15 -13.70 8.35
CA GLU A 262 -4.22 -13.45 9.81
C GLU A 262 -4.56 -14.74 10.59
N ALA A 263 -5.43 -15.57 10.02
CA ALA A 263 -5.82 -16.84 10.61
C ALA A 263 -4.64 -17.84 10.64
N LEU A 264 -3.91 -17.98 9.54
CA LEU A 264 -2.71 -18.82 9.45
C LEU A 264 -1.60 -18.29 10.38
N ALA A 265 -1.42 -16.98 10.49
CA ALA A 265 -0.50 -16.39 11.47
C ALA A 265 -0.86 -16.76 12.91
N THR A 266 -2.15 -16.81 13.24
CA THR A 266 -2.62 -17.30 14.55
C THR A 266 -2.33 -18.80 14.73
N LEU A 267 -2.58 -19.63 13.71
CA LEU A 267 -2.32 -21.07 13.76
C LEU A 267 -0.82 -21.40 13.88
N SER A 268 0.06 -20.55 13.34
CA SER A 268 1.51 -20.75 13.42
C SER A 268 2.06 -20.85 14.85
N ARG A 269 1.29 -20.39 15.85
CA ARG A 269 1.63 -20.41 17.28
C ARG A 269 1.44 -21.78 17.93
N PHE A 270 0.82 -22.74 17.25
CA PHE A 270 0.69 -24.11 17.71
C PHE A 270 1.87 -24.97 17.27
N ASP A 271 2.07 -26.13 17.89
CA ASP A 271 3.03 -27.10 17.35
C ASP A 271 2.58 -27.64 15.97
N GLY A 272 3.55 -28.17 15.22
CA GLY A 272 3.31 -28.67 13.86
C GLY A 272 2.19 -29.72 13.77
N PRO A 273 2.20 -30.78 14.61
CA PRO A 273 1.14 -31.78 14.60
C PRO A 273 -0.26 -31.19 14.83
N ARG A 274 -0.41 -30.24 15.76
CA ARG A 274 -1.70 -29.61 16.01
C ARG A 274 -2.19 -28.77 14.84
N GLN A 275 -1.28 -28.07 14.15
CA GLN A 275 -1.61 -27.33 12.94
C GLN A 275 -2.10 -28.27 11.82
N VAL A 276 -1.41 -29.39 11.61
CA VAL A 276 -1.81 -30.42 10.63
C VAL A 276 -3.20 -30.96 10.94
N ASP A 277 -3.47 -31.31 12.20
CA ASP A 277 -4.78 -31.83 12.61
C ASP A 277 -5.93 -30.84 12.38
N LEU A 278 -5.69 -29.54 12.63
CA LEU A 278 -6.68 -28.49 12.43
C LEU A 278 -6.99 -28.22 10.95
N LEU A 279 -5.96 -28.25 10.09
CA LEU A 279 -6.10 -27.93 8.67
C LEU A 279 -6.51 -29.15 7.81
N ARG A 280 -6.21 -30.38 8.24
CA ARG A 280 -6.46 -31.62 7.47
C ARG A 280 -7.88 -31.72 6.94
N ARG A 281 -8.90 -31.40 7.74
CA ARG A 281 -10.31 -31.51 7.32
C ARG A 281 -10.63 -30.61 6.11
N HIS A 282 -9.97 -29.46 6.01
CA HIS A 282 -10.26 -28.47 4.98
C HIS A 282 -9.77 -28.91 3.60
N LEU A 283 -8.78 -29.80 3.52
CA LEU A 283 -8.30 -30.38 2.27
C LEU A 283 -9.41 -31.02 1.43
N LEU A 284 -10.43 -31.57 2.09
CA LEU A 284 -11.58 -32.21 1.43
C LEU A 284 -12.82 -31.32 1.37
N THR A 285 -12.99 -30.38 2.31
CA THR A 285 -14.24 -29.62 2.46
C THR A 285 -14.20 -28.19 1.93
N ALA A 286 -13.02 -27.56 1.84
CA ALA A 286 -12.90 -26.19 1.35
C ALA A 286 -12.95 -26.14 -0.18
N ALA A 287 -13.44 -25.04 -0.74
CA ALA A 287 -13.41 -24.81 -2.18
C ALA A 287 -11.96 -24.71 -2.70
N PRO A 288 -11.64 -25.22 -3.90
CA PRO A 288 -10.26 -25.29 -4.41
C PRO A 288 -9.52 -23.95 -4.40
N ASP A 289 -10.21 -22.87 -4.77
CA ASP A 289 -9.71 -21.48 -4.80
C ASP A 289 -9.24 -20.96 -3.44
N ARG A 290 -9.66 -21.60 -2.33
CA ARG A 290 -9.36 -21.17 -0.95
C ARG A 290 -8.28 -22.00 -0.26
N LEU A 291 -7.83 -23.07 -0.91
CA LEU A 291 -6.82 -23.99 -0.38
C LEU A 291 -5.35 -23.54 -0.50
N PRO A 292 -4.91 -22.69 -1.46
CA PRO A 292 -3.49 -22.45 -1.70
C PRO A 292 -2.68 -22.10 -0.45
N ASP A 293 -3.15 -21.16 0.38
CA ASP A 293 -2.41 -20.69 1.56
C ASP A 293 -2.32 -21.78 2.65
N ALA A 294 -3.38 -22.57 2.82
CA ALA A 294 -3.41 -23.69 3.75
C ALA A 294 -2.51 -24.85 3.29
N LEU A 295 -2.46 -25.13 1.98
CA LEU A 295 -1.55 -26.11 1.38
C LEU A 295 -0.09 -25.68 1.52
N ALA A 296 0.21 -24.42 1.23
CA ALA A 296 1.55 -23.85 1.40
C ALA A 296 2.02 -24.00 2.86
N ARG A 297 1.12 -23.79 3.83
CA ARG A 297 1.41 -23.99 5.25
C ARG A 297 1.62 -25.46 5.59
N LEU A 298 0.73 -26.36 5.17
CA LEU A 298 0.85 -27.79 5.43
C LEU A 298 2.13 -28.38 4.84
N ALA A 299 2.53 -27.93 3.66
CA ALA A 299 3.76 -28.33 2.98
C ALA A 299 5.03 -28.07 3.81
N ASP A 300 5.02 -27.11 4.73
CA ASP A 300 6.17 -26.80 5.61
C ASP A 300 6.17 -27.61 6.91
N LEU A 301 5.04 -28.20 7.28
CA LEU A 301 4.88 -28.87 8.57
C LEU A 301 5.29 -30.34 8.47
N GLY A 302 6.00 -30.82 9.50
CA GLY A 302 6.27 -32.25 9.65
C GLY A 302 4.96 -33.05 9.70
N GLY A 303 4.77 -33.97 8.74
CA GLY A 303 3.55 -34.76 8.58
C GLY A 303 2.45 -34.11 7.74
N GLY A 304 2.61 -32.86 7.30
CA GLY A 304 1.61 -32.18 6.46
C GLY A 304 1.54 -32.72 5.03
N VAL A 305 2.68 -33.08 4.42
CA VAL A 305 2.71 -33.74 3.10
C VAL A 305 1.95 -35.07 3.11
N VAL A 306 2.13 -35.85 4.18
CA VAL A 306 1.41 -37.12 4.36
C VAL A 306 -0.10 -36.87 4.43
N ALA A 307 -0.54 -35.82 5.14
CA ALA A 307 -1.96 -35.45 5.18
C ALA A 307 -2.50 -35.00 3.80
N ILE A 308 -1.69 -34.37 2.96
CA ILE A 308 -2.05 -34.01 1.58
C ILE A 308 -2.13 -35.27 0.69
N GLU A 309 -1.17 -36.19 0.82
CA GLU A 309 -1.17 -37.49 0.10
C GLU A 309 -2.37 -38.36 0.51
N GLU A 310 -2.70 -38.40 1.81
CA GLU A 310 -3.91 -39.06 2.34
C GLU A 310 -5.18 -38.45 1.72
N ALA A 311 -5.31 -37.13 1.70
CA ALA A 311 -6.46 -36.45 1.09
C ALA A 311 -6.56 -36.71 -0.43
N LEU A 312 -5.43 -36.80 -1.13
CA LEU A 312 -5.37 -37.15 -2.56
C LEU A 312 -5.83 -38.60 -2.79
N ALA A 313 -5.46 -39.54 -1.91
CA ALA A 313 -5.86 -40.94 -1.99
C ALA A 313 -7.34 -41.17 -1.59
N ASP A 314 -7.82 -40.47 -0.57
CA ASP A 314 -9.19 -40.60 -0.03
C ASP A 314 -10.26 -39.97 -0.94
N GLY A 315 -9.87 -39.08 -1.87
CA GLY A 315 -10.77 -38.56 -2.91
C GLY A 315 -11.29 -39.64 -3.89
N GLY A 316 -10.79 -40.87 -3.80
CA GLY A 316 -11.09 -41.98 -4.70
C GLY A 316 -12.31 -42.83 -4.31
N ALA A 317 -13.52 -42.31 -4.51
CA ALA A 317 -14.71 -43.09 -4.88
C ALA A 317 -15.94 -42.19 -5.21
N GLY A 318 -15.81 -41.36 -6.25
CA GLY A 318 -16.96 -40.68 -6.90
C GLY A 318 -17.10 -39.19 -6.55
N SER A 319 -16.84 -38.34 -7.55
CA SER A 319 -16.95 -36.86 -7.55
C SER A 319 -15.79 -36.04 -6.97
N ALA A 320 -14.53 -36.47 -7.14
CA ALA A 320 -13.40 -35.57 -6.89
C ALA A 320 -13.37 -34.47 -7.95
N ASP A 321 -13.35 -33.22 -7.48
CA ASP A 321 -13.15 -32.01 -8.26
C ASP A 321 -11.74 -32.02 -8.90
N PRO A 322 -11.62 -31.98 -10.24
CA PRO A 322 -10.33 -32.07 -10.91
C PRO A 322 -9.37 -30.92 -10.54
N GLU A 323 -9.91 -29.75 -10.19
CA GLU A 323 -9.10 -28.61 -9.75
C GLU A 323 -8.43 -28.89 -8.40
N ARG A 324 -9.16 -29.51 -7.46
CA ARG A 324 -8.61 -29.92 -6.17
C ARG A 324 -7.51 -30.97 -6.32
N GLU A 325 -7.74 -31.99 -7.14
CA GLU A 325 -6.75 -33.04 -7.39
C GLU A 325 -5.45 -32.44 -7.95
N GLN A 326 -5.57 -31.50 -8.89
CA GLN A 326 -4.43 -30.78 -9.44
C GLN A 326 -3.69 -29.96 -8.37
N LEU A 327 -4.39 -29.23 -7.50
CA LEU A 327 -3.79 -28.44 -6.42
C LEU A 327 -3.05 -29.31 -5.40
N LEU A 328 -3.68 -30.40 -4.94
CA LEU A 328 -3.08 -31.34 -3.99
C LEU A 328 -1.84 -32.02 -4.59
N GLY A 329 -1.96 -32.53 -5.82
CA GLY A 329 -0.84 -33.14 -6.54
C GLY A 329 0.33 -32.16 -6.73
N ARG A 330 0.03 -30.89 -7.02
CA ARG A 330 1.06 -29.85 -7.15
C ARG A 330 1.74 -29.52 -5.82
N ALA A 331 1.00 -29.46 -4.72
CA ALA A 331 1.59 -29.27 -3.40
C ALA A 331 2.55 -30.42 -3.02
N VAL A 332 2.19 -31.66 -3.32
CA VAL A 332 3.07 -32.83 -3.12
C VAL A 332 4.30 -32.72 -4.02
N PHE A 333 4.14 -32.39 -5.31
CA PHE A 333 5.26 -32.19 -6.24
C PHE A 333 6.26 -31.15 -5.72
N ARG A 334 5.78 -29.99 -5.23
CA ARG A 334 6.66 -28.94 -4.67
C ARG A 334 7.54 -29.48 -3.53
N VAL A 335 6.97 -30.25 -2.61
CA VAL A 335 7.73 -30.73 -1.46
C VAL A 335 8.62 -31.92 -1.80
N ARG A 336 8.12 -32.90 -2.56
CA ARG A 336 8.86 -34.14 -2.85
C ARG A 336 9.88 -33.99 -3.96
N VAL A 337 9.60 -33.16 -4.96
CA VAL A 337 10.45 -33.04 -6.14
C VAL A 337 11.27 -31.76 -6.07
N LEU A 338 10.65 -30.61 -5.80
CA LEU A 338 11.37 -29.32 -5.89
C LEU A 338 12.26 -29.01 -4.68
N ARG A 339 11.94 -29.52 -3.47
CA ARG A 339 12.84 -29.38 -2.31
C ARG A 339 13.96 -30.41 -2.25
N GLU A 340 13.76 -31.57 -2.87
CA GLU A 340 14.76 -32.65 -2.94
C GLU A 340 15.65 -32.53 -4.18
N ALA A 341 15.23 -31.79 -5.21
CA ALA A 341 16.06 -31.45 -6.35
C ALA A 341 17.33 -30.74 -5.85
N GLU A 342 18.50 -31.32 -6.15
CA GLU A 342 19.78 -30.75 -5.78
C GLU A 342 19.84 -29.29 -6.24
N ALA A 343 20.00 -28.37 -5.27
CA ALA A 343 20.25 -26.96 -5.54
C ALA A 343 21.38 -26.85 -6.57
N VAL A 344 21.19 -25.97 -7.56
CA VAL A 344 22.11 -25.80 -8.70
C VAL A 344 23.56 -25.88 -8.23
N ALA A 345 24.34 -26.81 -8.79
CA ALA A 345 25.59 -27.36 -8.21
C ALA A 345 26.75 -26.36 -7.98
N SER A 346 26.55 -25.06 -8.20
CA SER A 346 27.55 -24.01 -7.98
C SER A 346 26.93 -22.68 -7.56
N LEU A 347 26.35 -22.61 -6.36
CA LEU A 347 25.89 -21.35 -5.80
C LEU A 347 27.07 -20.50 -5.29
N PRO A 348 27.09 -19.18 -5.53
CA PRO A 348 28.10 -18.31 -4.96
C PRO A 348 27.96 -18.26 -3.42
N PRO A 349 29.04 -17.96 -2.68
CA PRO A 349 28.94 -17.70 -1.24
C PRO A 349 28.05 -16.47 -0.98
N VAL A 350 27.40 -16.43 0.19
CA VAL A 350 26.53 -15.31 0.57
C VAL A 350 27.35 -14.03 0.69
N ALA A 351 27.04 -13.04 -0.15
CA ALA A 351 27.71 -11.73 -0.12
C ALA A 351 27.10 -10.84 0.98
N ALA A 352 27.95 -10.32 1.87
CA ALA A 352 27.51 -9.37 2.90
C ALA A 352 27.16 -7.99 2.30
N PRO A 353 26.27 -7.21 2.93
CA PRO A 353 26.00 -5.83 2.52
C PRO A 353 27.29 -5.00 2.50
N GLN A 354 27.44 -4.16 1.48
CA GLN A 354 28.59 -3.25 1.36
C GLN A 354 28.51 -2.11 2.39
N ASP A 355 27.29 -1.73 2.77
CA ASP A 355 27.02 -0.76 3.82
C ASP A 355 27.34 -1.36 5.20
N ALA A 356 28.26 -0.71 5.91
CA ALA A 356 28.77 -1.18 7.19
C ALA A 356 27.72 -1.12 8.31
N ASP A 357 26.80 -0.14 8.26
CA ASP A 357 25.74 0.04 9.24
C ASP A 357 24.65 -1.02 9.05
N LEU A 358 24.23 -1.26 7.82
CA LEU A 358 23.30 -2.33 7.46
C LEU A 358 23.86 -3.71 7.84
N ALA A 359 25.14 -3.97 7.55
CA ALA A 359 25.80 -5.22 7.93
C ALA A 359 25.91 -5.39 9.45
N LYS A 360 26.01 -4.31 10.22
CA LYS A 360 26.01 -4.34 11.70
C LYS A 360 24.61 -4.59 12.24
N GLU A 361 23.59 -3.96 11.66
CA GLU A 361 22.18 -4.09 12.05
C GLU A 361 21.67 -5.53 11.85
N LEU A 362 21.93 -6.14 10.69
CA LEU A 362 21.57 -7.55 10.44
C LEU A 362 22.20 -8.51 11.46
N ARG A 363 23.46 -8.29 11.82
CA ARG A 363 24.15 -9.10 12.85
C ARG A 363 23.53 -8.91 14.23
N ALA A 364 23.13 -7.69 14.59
CA ALA A 364 22.49 -7.41 15.86
C ALA A 364 21.10 -8.06 15.96
N LEU A 365 20.30 -7.97 14.89
CA LEU A 365 18.99 -8.61 14.80
C LEU A 365 19.08 -10.14 14.83
N GLY A 366 20.07 -10.72 14.16
CA GLY A 366 20.31 -12.17 14.19
C GLY A 366 20.80 -12.70 15.53
N ALA A 367 21.43 -11.87 16.37
CA ALA A 367 21.99 -12.26 17.67
C ALA A 367 21.00 -12.13 18.85
N GLY A 368 19.84 -11.49 18.66
CA GLY A 368 18.84 -11.27 19.69
C GLY A 368 17.45 -11.75 19.26
N GLY A 369 16.83 -12.61 20.06
CA GLY A 369 15.42 -12.97 19.89
C GLY A 369 14.53 -11.76 20.18
N SER A 370 14.21 -10.98 19.15
CA SER A 370 13.29 -9.84 19.26
C SER A 370 11.86 -10.33 19.43
N ASP A 371 11.27 -10.07 20.60
CA ASP A 371 9.82 -10.09 20.80
C ASP A 371 9.21 -8.88 20.06
N GLY A 372 8.87 -9.06 18.78
CA GLY A 372 8.12 -8.10 17.95
C GLY A 372 8.65 -7.90 16.52
N ASP A 373 7.74 -7.54 15.59
CA ASP A 373 8.01 -7.29 14.16
C ASP A 373 8.69 -5.94 13.87
N HIS A 374 8.58 -4.96 14.78
CA HIS A 374 9.05 -3.58 14.55
C HIS A 374 10.54 -3.39 14.20
N PRO A 375 11.51 -4.14 14.75
CA PRO A 375 12.92 -3.91 14.45
C PRO A 375 13.37 -4.46 13.09
N TRP A 376 12.56 -5.26 12.39
CA TRP A 376 12.91 -5.82 11.08
C TRP A 376 12.56 -4.90 9.91
N HIS A 377 11.61 -3.97 10.09
CA HIS A 377 11.17 -3.08 9.00
C HIS A 377 12.30 -2.21 8.42
N GLY A 378 13.27 -1.81 9.24
CA GLY A 378 14.42 -1.04 8.79
C GLY A 378 15.28 -1.80 7.78
N VAL A 379 15.52 -3.09 8.00
CA VAL A 379 16.29 -3.94 7.08
C VAL A 379 15.45 -4.47 5.92
N GLU A 380 14.17 -4.77 6.14
CA GLU A 380 13.21 -5.19 5.10
C GLU A 380 12.99 -4.10 4.03
N GLY A 381 13.19 -2.82 4.37
CA GLY A 381 13.08 -1.70 3.43
C GLY A 381 14.33 -1.45 2.58
N ARG A 382 15.45 -2.15 2.82
CA ARG A 382 16.74 -1.92 2.14
C ARG A 382 17.29 -3.13 1.36
N PRO A 383 16.47 -3.97 0.68
CA PRO A 383 17.00 -5.10 -0.09
C PRO A 383 17.90 -4.65 -1.24
N ALA A 384 17.73 -3.42 -1.73
CA ALA A 384 18.58 -2.85 -2.78
C ALA A 384 20.04 -2.62 -2.36
N MET A 385 20.28 -2.40 -1.07
CA MET A 385 21.64 -2.25 -0.50
C MET A 385 22.30 -3.59 -0.20
N MET A 386 21.60 -4.70 -0.43
CA MET A 386 22.09 -6.05 -0.24
C MET A 386 22.49 -6.63 -1.60
N PRO A 387 23.77 -6.99 -1.80
CA PRO A 387 24.19 -7.68 -3.02
C PRO A 387 23.63 -9.11 -3.10
N ASP A 388 23.22 -9.69 -1.98
CA ASP A 388 22.60 -11.01 -1.88
C ASP A 388 21.55 -11.02 -0.76
N VAL A 389 20.28 -11.26 -1.11
CA VAL A 389 19.17 -11.27 -0.14
C VAL A 389 19.25 -12.42 0.87
N ARG A 390 20.08 -13.44 0.59
CA ARG A 390 20.31 -14.54 1.53
C ARG A 390 20.94 -14.06 2.84
N ALA A 391 21.63 -12.91 2.85
CA ALA A 391 22.12 -12.30 4.09
C ALA A 391 20.99 -11.93 5.06
N LEU A 392 19.86 -11.42 4.55
CA LEU A 392 18.68 -11.11 5.34
C LEU A 392 17.98 -12.40 5.82
N ARG A 393 17.83 -13.38 4.92
CA ARG A 393 17.32 -14.70 5.27
C ARG A 393 18.12 -15.36 6.39
N ASP A 394 19.44 -15.33 6.32
CA ASP A 394 20.31 -15.97 7.32
C ASP A 394 20.23 -15.23 8.67
N ALA A 395 20.01 -13.91 8.66
CA ALA A 395 19.70 -13.15 9.86
C ALA A 395 18.35 -13.58 10.48
N TYR A 396 17.29 -13.76 9.67
CA TYR A 396 16.01 -14.30 10.15
C TYR A 396 16.16 -15.69 10.77
N ARG A 397 16.90 -16.59 10.11
CA ARG A 397 17.17 -17.94 10.63
C ARG A 397 17.93 -17.89 11.95
N SER A 398 18.94 -17.02 12.06
CA SER A 398 19.72 -16.84 13.29
C SER A 398 18.86 -16.32 14.45
N ALA A 399 17.87 -15.47 14.16
CA ALA A 399 16.89 -14.99 15.12
C ALA A 399 15.80 -16.04 15.48
N GLY A 400 15.85 -17.25 14.92
CA GLY A 400 14.88 -18.31 15.17
C GLY A 400 13.52 -18.08 14.51
N MET A 401 13.43 -17.23 13.48
CA MET A 401 12.17 -16.98 12.80
C MET A 401 11.74 -18.18 11.94
N PRO A 402 10.47 -18.58 11.99
CA PRO A 402 9.93 -19.55 11.05
C PRO A 402 9.87 -18.95 9.65
N ASP A 403 9.99 -19.81 8.62
CA ASP A 403 9.75 -19.48 7.22
C ASP A 403 10.60 -18.31 6.66
N ALA A 404 11.84 -18.19 7.14
CA ALA A 404 12.80 -17.14 6.73
C ALA A 404 12.95 -17.00 5.21
N ASP A 405 12.92 -18.11 4.46
CA ASP A 405 12.99 -18.11 3.00
C ASP A 405 11.79 -17.39 2.37
N ARG A 406 10.56 -17.77 2.74
CA ARG A 406 9.33 -17.13 2.25
C ARG A 406 9.22 -15.69 2.70
N ARG A 407 9.59 -15.39 3.96
CA ARG A 407 9.61 -13.99 4.44
C ARG A 407 10.54 -13.12 3.61
N THR A 408 11.70 -13.66 3.23
CA THR A 408 12.65 -12.96 2.34
C THR A 408 12.09 -12.84 0.93
N ALA A 409 11.55 -13.94 0.36
CA ALA A 409 10.95 -13.94 -0.98
C ALA A 409 9.72 -13.01 -1.07
N ALA A 410 8.96 -12.80 0.00
CA ALA A 410 7.83 -11.87 0.01
C ALA A 410 8.26 -10.41 -0.22
N LEU A 411 9.52 -10.07 0.06
CA LEU A 411 10.09 -8.75 -0.25
C LEU A 411 10.40 -8.59 -1.75
N LEU A 412 10.37 -9.68 -2.54
CA LEU A 412 10.48 -9.60 -4.00
C LEU A 412 9.32 -8.78 -4.57
N VAL A 413 8.13 -8.94 -4.01
CA VAL A 413 6.86 -8.41 -4.51
C VAL A 413 6.36 -7.19 -3.73
N THR A 414 7.03 -6.85 -2.63
CA THR A 414 6.68 -5.72 -1.77
C THR A 414 7.89 -4.81 -1.55
N ARG A 415 7.72 -3.52 -1.81
CA ARG A 415 8.67 -2.46 -1.42
C ARG A 415 8.06 -1.63 -0.30
N THR A 416 8.90 -1.01 0.52
CA THR A 416 8.47 -0.06 1.56
C THR A 416 8.85 1.36 1.14
N THR A 417 7.91 2.30 1.16
CA THR A 417 8.16 3.73 0.89
C THR A 417 8.85 4.43 2.07
N HIS A 418 9.37 5.63 1.84
CA HIS A 418 9.88 6.49 2.92
C HIS A 418 8.78 6.81 3.96
N THR A 419 7.51 6.87 3.53
CA THR A 419 6.30 6.95 4.39
C THR A 419 5.88 5.62 5.03
N ARG A 420 6.68 4.56 4.90
CA ARG A 420 6.42 3.21 5.45
C ARG A 420 5.19 2.51 4.87
N ARG A 421 4.71 2.94 3.71
CA ARG A 421 3.65 2.26 2.96
C ARG A 421 4.25 1.10 2.16
N LYS A 422 3.60 -0.06 2.16
CA LYS A 422 3.97 -1.18 1.27
C LYS A 422 3.37 -0.97 -0.12
N ILE A 423 4.18 -1.12 -1.17
CA ILE A 423 3.80 -0.92 -2.58
C ILE A 423 4.47 -1.94 -3.50
N GLY A 424 4.04 -1.95 -4.77
CA GLY A 424 4.36 -3.01 -5.73
C GLY A 424 5.82 -2.94 -6.11
N ALA A 425 6.49 -4.08 -6.07
CA ALA A 425 7.87 -4.14 -6.51
C ALA A 425 7.94 -4.45 -8.02
N PHE A 426 8.79 -3.73 -8.74
CA PHE A 426 9.28 -4.16 -10.05
C PHE A 426 10.65 -4.80 -9.87
N LEU A 427 11.02 -5.72 -10.76
CA LEU A 427 12.33 -6.35 -10.75
C LEU A 427 13.01 -6.04 -12.08
N THR A 428 14.10 -5.28 -12.03
CA THR A 428 14.97 -5.09 -13.19
C THR A 428 15.87 -6.32 -13.40
N PRO A 429 16.44 -6.51 -14.60
CA PRO A 429 17.42 -7.57 -14.82
C PRO A 429 18.66 -7.47 -13.92
N GLU A 430 19.04 -6.28 -13.48
CA GLU A 430 20.14 -6.05 -12.53
C GLU A 430 19.72 -6.45 -11.11
N ASP A 431 18.46 -6.18 -10.74
CA ASP A 431 17.92 -6.64 -9.47
C ASP A 431 17.96 -8.17 -9.39
N ALA A 432 17.68 -8.88 -10.48
CA ALA A 432 17.63 -10.34 -10.51
C ALA A 432 18.91 -11.01 -9.97
N GLU A 433 20.08 -10.37 -10.13
CA GLU A 433 21.37 -10.86 -9.63
C GLU A 433 21.38 -11.08 -8.11
N ARG A 434 20.69 -10.21 -7.36
CA ARG A 434 20.63 -10.29 -5.89
C ARG A 434 19.64 -11.35 -5.37
N TRP A 435 18.71 -11.79 -6.22
CA TRP A 435 17.59 -12.68 -5.86
C TRP A 435 17.79 -14.12 -6.31
N TRP A 436 18.42 -14.36 -7.47
CA TRP A 436 18.54 -15.71 -8.02
C TRP A 436 19.14 -16.75 -7.07
N PRO A 437 20.13 -16.44 -6.21
CA PRO A 437 20.70 -17.46 -5.34
C PRO A 437 19.69 -18.00 -4.31
N LEU A 438 18.75 -17.16 -3.84
CA LEU A 438 17.68 -17.59 -2.93
C LEU A 438 16.76 -18.60 -3.61
N PHE A 439 16.33 -18.30 -4.84
CA PHE A 439 15.41 -19.16 -5.60
C PHE A 439 16.08 -20.41 -6.14
N ALA A 440 17.39 -20.39 -6.37
CA ALA A 440 18.16 -21.57 -6.73
C ALA A 440 18.34 -22.55 -5.55
N GLU A 441 18.34 -22.07 -4.30
CA GLU A 441 18.25 -22.90 -3.09
C GLU A 441 16.82 -23.39 -2.79
N ARG A 442 15.81 -22.73 -3.35
CA ARG A 442 14.38 -22.96 -3.07
C ARG A 442 13.55 -22.96 -4.37
N LEU A 443 13.75 -23.99 -5.19
CA LEU A 443 13.00 -24.16 -6.45
C LEU A 443 11.49 -24.29 -6.23
N ASP A 444 11.07 -24.75 -5.05
CA ASP A 444 9.67 -24.76 -4.64
C ASP A 444 9.08 -23.35 -4.55
N LEU A 445 9.86 -22.36 -4.11
CA LEU A 445 9.45 -20.95 -4.13
C LEU A 445 9.44 -20.38 -5.54
N ALA A 446 10.34 -20.79 -6.42
CA ALA A 446 10.30 -20.37 -7.82
C ALA A 446 8.99 -20.84 -8.49
N ASP A 447 8.58 -22.10 -8.30
CA ASP A 447 7.29 -22.59 -8.81
C ASP A 447 6.08 -21.92 -8.15
N GLU A 448 6.15 -21.62 -6.85
CA GLU A 448 5.11 -20.90 -6.12
C GLU A 448 4.89 -19.49 -6.70
N TYR A 449 5.96 -18.76 -7.00
CA TYR A 449 5.86 -17.40 -7.55
C TYR A 449 5.57 -17.37 -9.06
N LEU A 450 5.76 -18.46 -9.80
CA LEU A 450 5.22 -18.61 -11.16
C LEU A 450 3.67 -18.70 -11.20
N ASP A 451 3.00 -18.82 -10.05
CA ASP A 451 1.54 -18.87 -9.93
C ASP A 451 0.92 -17.63 -9.26
N GLY A 452 1.69 -16.59 -8.94
CA GLY A 452 1.18 -15.46 -8.17
C GLY A 452 1.81 -15.27 -6.79
N GLY A 453 2.66 -16.20 -6.32
CA GLY A 453 3.35 -16.11 -5.03
C GLY A 453 2.52 -16.61 -3.83
N ASP A 454 2.84 -16.12 -2.63
CA ASP A 454 2.30 -16.60 -1.35
C ASP A 454 0.86 -16.14 -1.03
N GLY A 455 0.14 -15.63 -2.03
CA GLY A 455 -1.25 -15.16 -1.89
C GLY A 455 -1.43 -13.92 -1.00
N ARG A 456 -0.35 -13.35 -0.42
CA ARG A 456 -0.45 -12.11 0.35
C ARG A 456 -0.72 -10.97 -0.60
N ARG A 457 -1.97 -10.47 -0.55
CA ARG A 457 -2.41 -9.32 -1.35
C ARG A 457 -1.45 -8.15 -1.21
N HIS A 458 -0.83 -7.83 -2.33
CA HIS A 458 -0.15 -6.59 -2.54
C HIS A 458 -1.20 -5.46 -2.50
N PRO A 459 -0.96 -4.30 -1.84
CA PRO A 459 -1.89 -3.16 -1.85
C PRO A 459 -2.27 -2.62 -3.24
N ASP A 460 -1.50 -3.02 -4.25
CA ASP A 460 -1.65 -2.70 -5.67
C ASP A 460 -1.53 -4.01 -6.48
N GLU A 461 -2.61 -4.77 -6.55
CA GLU A 461 -2.65 -6.07 -7.23
C GLU A 461 -2.39 -5.95 -8.74
N SER A 462 -2.63 -4.78 -9.33
CA SER A 462 -2.39 -4.49 -10.75
C SER A 462 -0.91 -4.34 -11.10
N ALA A 463 -0.07 -3.88 -10.16
CA ALA A 463 1.31 -3.52 -10.46
C ALA A 463 2.29 -4.71 -10.51
N VAL A 464 2.01 -5.82 -9.82
CA VAL A 464 3.00 -6.88 -9.56
C VAL A 464 2.76 -8.13 -10.41
N ASP A 465 3.61 -8.32 -11.42
CA ASP A 465 3.61 -9.53 -12.26
C ASP A 465 4.67 -10.53 -11.79
N THR A 466 4.35 -11.30 -10.75
CA THR A 466 5.26 -12.26 -10.09
C THR A 466 5.86 -13.29 -11.06
N THR A 467 5.07 -13.78 -12.01
CA THR A 467 5.53 -14.72 -13.04
C THR A 467 6.67 -14.13 -13.85
N THR A 468 6.51 -12.89 -14.32
CA THR A 468 7.55 -12.20 -15.10
C THR A 468 8.80 -11.92 -14.26
N MET A 469 8.64 -11.60 -12.97
CA MET A 469 9.78 -11.41 -12.05
C MET A 469 10.56 -12.72 -11.88
N ILE A 470 9.89 -13.85 -11.67
CA ILE A 470 10.57 -15.15 -11.55
C ILE A 470 11.22 -15.58 -12.85
N LEU A 471 10.58 -15.38 -14.00
CA LEU A 471 11.21 -15.68 -15.28
C LEU A 471 12.50 -14.85 -15.47
N THR A 472 12.47 -13.57 -15.11
CA THR A 472 13.67 -12.70 -15.10
C THR A 472 14.75 -13.21 -14.13
N ILE A 473 14.37 -13.75 -12.97
CA ILE A 473 15.30 -14.37 -12.02
C ILE A 473 15.88 -15.68 -12.58
N LEU A 474 15.05 -16.52 -13.20
CA LEU A 474 15.47 -17.80 -13.78
C LEU A 474 16.41 -17.60 -14.98
N GLU A 475 16.30 -16.49 -15.72
CA GLU A 475 17.26 -16.13 -16.77
C GLU A 475 18.69 -15.92 -16.22
N ARG A 476 18.85 -15.61 -14.92
CA ARG A 476 20.17 -15.51 -14.26
C ARG A 476 20.74 -16.83 -13.80
N PHE A 477 19.99 -17.93 -13.90
CA PHE A 477 20.48 -19.23 -13.48
C PHE A 477 21.57 -19.70 -14.45
N PRO A 478 22.68 -20.27 -13.96
CA PRO A 478 23.73 -20.76 -14.84
C PRO A 478 23.27 -21.97 -15.68
N VAL A 479 22.31 -22.75 -15.16
CA VAL A 479 21.68 -23.88 -15.83
C VAL A 479 20.20 -23.91 -15.46
N VAL A 480 19.34 -24.17 -16.45
CA VAL A 480 17.90 -24.31 -16.23
C VAL A 480 17.62 -25.52 -15.33
N PRO A 481 16.85 -25.36 -14.24
CA PRO A 481 16.48 -26.49 -13.40
C PRO A 481 15.59 -27.49 -14.14
N GLU A 482 16.05 -28.73 -14.33
CA GLU A 482 15.31 -29.80 -15.02
C GLU A 482 13.89 -30.00 -14.47
N ALA A 483 13.72 -29.86 -13.16
CA ALA A 483 12.42 -30.00 -12.51
C ALA A 483 11.39 -28.93 -12.92
N LEU A 484 11.85 -27.76 -13.39
CA LEU A 484 10.99 -26.66 -13.85
C LEU A 484 10.78 -26.66 -15.38
N VAL A 485 11.57 -27.43 -16.15
CA VAL A 485 11.49 -27.47 -17.62
C VAL A 485 10.06 -27.74 -18.14
N PRO A 486 9.29 -28.71 -17.62
CA PRO A 486 7.92 -28.94 -18.10
C PRO A 486 7.01 -27.73 -17.89
N ARG A 487 7.14 -27.05 -16.74
CA ARG A 487 6.33 -25.87 -16.39
C ARG A 487 6.69 -24.68 -17.27
N LEU A 488 7.99 -24.41 -17.43
CA LEU A 488 8.49 -23.36 -18.32
C LEU A 488 8.09 -23.61 -19.77
N THR A 489 8.13 -24.87 -20.23
CA THR A 489 7.72 -25.25 -21.58
C THR A 489 6.24 -24.98 -21.80
N SER A 490 5.40 -25.27 -20.81
CA SER A 490 3.96 -24.94 -20.86
C SER A 490 3.73 -23.42 -20.97
N LEU A 491 4.49 -22.60 -20.22
CA LEU A 491 4.43 -21.14 -20.34
C LEU A 491 4.90 -20.67 -21.72
N ALA A 492 6.01 -21.22 -22.22
CA ALA A 492 6.61 -20.89 -23.52
C ALA A 492 5.71 -21.23 -24.73
N LEU A 493 4.88 -22.25 -24.60
CA LEU A 493 3.90 -22.68 -25.62
C LEU A 493 2.54 -22.00 -25.46
N GLY A 494 2.25 -21.42 -24.29
CA GLY A 494 1.00 -20.73 -24.01
C GLY A 494 0.80 -19.48 -24.87
N ALA A 495 -0.45 -19.01 -24.91
CA ALA A 495 -0.86 -17.76 -25.54
C ALA A 495 -0.98 -16.63 -24.50
N ASN A 496 0.00 -16.49 -23.62
CA ASN A 496 0.04 -15.45 -22.59
C ASN A 496 1.32 -14.60 -22.72
N ARG A 497 1.37 -13.47 -22.02
CA ARG A 497 2.52 -12.54 -22.02
C ARG A 497 3.82 -13.16 -21.52
N HIS A 498 3.77 -14.26 -20.77
CA HIS A 498 4.95 -14.90 -20.19
C HIS A 498 5.68 -15.86 -21.14
N ARG A 499 5.14 -16.10 -22.34
CA ARG A 499 5.70 -17.06 -23.30
C ARG A 499 7.15 -16.75 -23.71
N LEU A 500 7.47 -15.49 -24.00
CA LEU A 500 8.81 -15.10 -24.45
C LEU A 500 9.84 -15.13 -23.32
N PRO A 501 9.58 -14.54 -22.13
CA PRO A 501 10.47 -14.72 -20.99
C PRO A 501 10.72 -16.21 -20.68
N ALA A 502 9.70 -17.08 -20.75
CA ALA A 502 9.88 -18.52 -20.56
C ALA A 502 10.79 -19.17 -21.62
N ARG A 503 10.71 -18.75 -22.88
CA ARG A 503 11.63 -19.20 -23.95
C ARG A 503 13.06 -18.73 -23.72
N ARG A 504 13.26 -17.49 -23.25
CA ARG A 504 14.58 -16.97 -22.90
C ARG A 504 15.23 -17.79 -21.79
N VAL A 505 14.47 -18.14 -20.74
CA VAL A 505 14.94 -19.06 -19.69
C VAL A 505 15.32 -20.42 -20.29
N LEU A 506 14.47 -21.02 -21.11
CA LEU A 506 14.70 -22.36 -21.68
C LEU A 506 15.87 -22.40 -22.68
N GLY A 507 16.14 -21.30 -23.39
CA GLY A 507 17.16 -21.24 -24.43
C GLY A 507 17.03 -22.40 -25.43
N ASP A 508 18.12 -23.14 -25.61
CA ASP A 508 18.23 -24.27 -26.54
C ASP A 508 17.86 -25.64 -25.95
N HIS A 509 17.18 -25.70 -24.80
CA HIS A 509 16.94 -26.94 -24.06
C HIS A 509 16.27 -28.04 -24.92
N PRO A 510 16.90 -29.24 -25.04
CA PRO A 510 16.48 -30.26 -26.00
C PRO A 510 15.07 -30.81 -25.72
N GLY A 511 14.72 -31.00 -24.45
CA GLY A 511 13.39 -31.47 -24.06
C GLY A 511 12.29 -30.46 -24.38
N ALA A 512 12.58 -29.17 -24.28
CA ALA A 512 11.64 -28.10 -24.56
C ALA A 512 11.42 -27.94 -26.07
N ARG A 513 12.49 -28.04 -26.87
CA ARG A 513 12.41 -28.11 -28.34
C ARG A 513 11.55 -29.28 -28.81
N ALA A 514 11.79 -30.48 -28.29
CA ALA A 514 11.01 -31.66 -28.68
C ALA A 514 9.51 -31.48 -28.38
N ALA A 515 9.17 -30.87 -27.24
CA ALA A 515 7.80 -30.52 -26.89
C ALA A 515 7.20 -29.46 -27.84
N ALA A 516 7.95 -28.43 -28.20
CA ALA A 516 7.52 -27.44 -29.20
C ALA A 516 7.26 -28.07 -30.58
N THR A 517 8.12 -29.00 -31.03
CA THR A 517 7.90 -29.73 -32.28
C THR A 517 6.61 -30.57 -32.22
N ALA A 518 6.36 -31.25 -31.11
CA ALA A 518 5.12 -32.00 -30.91
C ALA A 518 3.89 -31.07 -30.93
N ALA A 519 4.01 -29.89 -30.33
CA ALA A 519 2.94 -28.90 -30.24
C ALA A 519 2.52 -28.28 -31.60
N LEU A 520 3.30 -28.45 -32.67
CA LEU A 520 2.87 -28.10 -34.04
C LEU A 520 1.61 -28.88 -34.48
N SER A 521 1.39 -30.05 -33.89
CA SER A 521 0.22 -30.90 -34.15
C SER A 521 -0.83 -30.85 -33.03
N ASP A 522 -0.74 -29.88 -32.10
CA ASP A 522 -1.66 -29.75 -30.98
C ASP A 522 -3.10 -29.46 -31.47
N ALA A 523 -4.12 -29.82 -30.69
CA ALA A 523 -5.50 -29.52 -31.02
C ALA A 523 -5.82 -28.01 -30.91
N ASP A 524 -5.13 -27.30 -30.02
CA ASP A 524 -5.31 -25.86 -29.80
C ASP A 524 -4.57 -25.02 -30.86
N ALA A 525 -5.29 -24.10 -31.50
CA ALA A 525 -4.74 -23.26 -32.56
C ALA A 525 -3.72 -22.24 -32.07
N GLY A 526 -3.91 -21.71 -30.85
CA GLY A 526 -2.97 -20.77 -30.23
C GLY A 526 -1.63 -21.42 -29.94
N THR A 527 -1.66 -22.62 -29.35
CA THR A 527 -0.48 -23.44 -29.04
C THR A 527 0.28 -23.83 -30.30
N ARG A 528 -0.41 -24.26 -31.37
CA ARG A 528 0.23 -24.53 -32.68
C ARG A 528 0.94 -23.29 -33.24
N SER A 529 0.29 -22.13 -33.21
CA SER A 529 0.86 -20.87 -33.69
C SER A 529 2.08 -20.46 -32.86
N SER A 530 1.97 -20.57 -31.53
CA SER A 530 3.03 -20.26 -30.58
C SER A 530 4.26 -21.17 -30.80
N ALA A 531 4.03 -22.47 -31.02
CA ALA A 531 5.08 -23.43 -31.34
C ALA A 531 5.79 -23.15 -32.68
N ALA A 532 5.03 -22.84 -33.73
CA ALA A 532 5.58 -22.48 -35.04
C ALA A 532 6.43 -21.21 -34.97
N GLU A 533 5.96 -20.20 -34.23
CA GLU A 533 6.71 -18.97 -33.97
C GLU A 533 8.03 -19.25 -33.23
N TRP A 534 7.99 -20.07 -32.18
CA TRP A 534 9.19 -20.42 -31.43
C TRP A 534 10.19 -21.19 -32.28
N LEU A 535 9.78 -22.15 -33.10
CA LEU A 535 10.69 -22.97 -33.91
C LEU A 535 11.22 -22.25 -35.16
N ALA A 536 10.53 -21.23 -35.64
CA ALA A 536 10.98 -20.41 -36.76
C ALA A 536 12.16 -19.50 -36.41
N GLY A 537 12.18 -18.89 -35.21
CA GLY A 537 13.29 -18.04 -34.75
C GLY A 537 14.67 -18.73 -34.77
N PRO A 538 14.78 -19.99 -34.30
CA PRO A 538 15.99 -20.80 -34.38
C PRO A 538 16.32 -21.40 -35.76
N GLY A 539 15.45 -21.23 -36.77
CA GLY A 539 15.70 -21.69 -38.14
C GLY A 539 15.44 -23.18 -38.41
N GLU A 540 14.43 -23.80 -37.78
CA GLU A 540 14.07 -25.20 -38.04
C GLU A 540 13.62 -25.45 -39.50
N PRO A 541 14.16 -26.48 -40.21
CA PRO A 541 13.85 -26.73 -41.60
C PRO A 541 12.36 -27.03 -41.83
N GLY A 542 11.69 -26.21 -42.67
CA GLY A 542 10.30 -26.42 -43.07
C GLY A 542 9.26 -25.72 -42.20
N VAL A 543 9.67 -24.98 -41.17
CA VAL A 543 8.80 -24.12 -40.37
C VAL A 543 8.89 -22.68 -40.89
N VAL A 544 7.78 -22.12 -41.37
CA VAL A 544 7.67 -20.70 -41.76
C VAL A 544 6.91 -19.99 -40.64
N GLY A 545 7.62 -19.18 -39.84
CA GLY A 545 7.02 -18.35 -38.81
C GLY A 545 6.43 -17.05 -39.37
N PRO A 546 5.57 -16.36 -38.59
CA PRO A 546 5.19 -14.97 -38.88
C PRO A 546 6.44 -14.05 -38.89
N GLU A 547 6.37 -12.88 -39.54
CA GLU A 547 7.49 -11.93 -39.53
C GLU A 547 7.93 -11.62 -38.08
N PRO A 548 9.25 -11.74 -37.78
CA PRO A 548 9.75 -11.54 -36.43
C PRO A 548 9.59 -10.08 -36.01
N GLY A 549 8.79 -9.83 -34.98
CA GLY A 549 8.53 -8.49 -34.46
C GLY A 549 8.78 -8.36 -32.97
N TRP A 550 10.03 -8.52 -32.50
CA TRP A 550 10.36 -8.21 -31.09
C TRP A 550 11.84 -7.98 -30.75
N GLU A 551 12.58 -7.22 -31.56
CA GLU A 551 13.69 -6.39 -31.05
C GLU A 551 13.54 -4.99 -31.64
N PHE A 552 12.47 -4.32 -31.20
CA PHE A 552 11.91 -3.06 -31.70
C PHE A 552 11.59 -2.99 -33.21
N GLY A 553 12.20 -3.80 -34.07
CA GLY A 553 12.31 -3.55 -35.51
C GLY A 553 13.47 -2.59 -35.77
N ALA A 554 14.29 -2.87 -36.79
CA ALA A 554 15.37 -1.96 -37.17
C ALA A 554 14.79 -0.58 -37.52
N GLY A 555 15.18 0.45 -36.77
CA GLY A 555 14.76 1.84 -37.00
C GLY A 555 13.55 2.32 -36.18
N VAL A 556 13.01 1.52 -35.25
CA VAL A 556 11.95 1.98 -34.34
C VAL A 556 12.49 2.88 -33.23
N LEU A 557 13.59 2.50 -32.59
CA LEU A 557 14.23 3.37 -31.59
C LEU A 557 15.26 4.30 -32.22
N HIS A 558 15.34 5.53 -31.70
CA HIS A 558 16.43 6.44 -32.04
C HIS A 558 17.79 5.81 -31.64
N PRO A 559 18.88 5.96 -32.44
CA PRO A 559 20.17 5.33 -32.14
C PRO A 559 20.72 5.61 -30.74
N ALA A 560 20.50 6.83 -30.22
CA ALA A 560 20.91 7.20 -28.85
C ALA A 560 20.18 6.39 -27.77
N VAL A 561 18.91 6.04 -27.98
CA VAL A 561 18.14 5.18 -27.07
C VAL A 561 18.56 3.73 -27.20
N GLY A 562 18.80 3.26 -28.42
CA GLY A 562 19.27 1.89 -28.67
C GLY A 562 20.63 1.56 -28.05
N ALA A 563 21.42 2.57 -27.68
CA ALA A 563 22.70 2.42 -26.99
C ALA A 563 22.58 2.38 -25.45
N LEU A 564 21.37 2.56 -24.90
CA LEU A 564 21.16 2.55 -23.46
C LEU A 564 21.37 1.15 -22.84
N PRO A 565 21.69 1.07 -21.53
CA PRO A 565 21.75 -0.20 -20.82
C PRO A 565 20.46 -1.00 -20.91
N ALA A 566 20.56 -2.33 -20.84
CA ALA A 566 19.40 -3.23 -20.88
C ALA A 566 18.35 -2.91 -19.80
N SER A 567 18.78 -2.43 -18.63
CA SER A 567 17.90 -1.99 -17.54
C SER A 567 17.03 -0.79 -17.91
N ALA A 568 17.51 0.12 -18.77
CA ALA A 568 16.72 1.23 -19.30
C ALA A 568 15.82 0.78 -20.46
N LEU A 569 16.33 -0.04 -21.38
CA LEU A 569 15.57 -0.57 -22.52
C LEU A 569 14.41 -1.48 -22.10
N TRP A 570 14.55 -2.18 -20.96
CA TRP A 570 13.52 -3.03 -20.38
C TRP A 570 12.19 -2.28 -20.15
N TRP A 571 12.23 -0.99 -19.79
CA TRP A 571 11.03 -0.19 -19.60
C TRP A 571 10.25 0.02 -20.91
N LEU A 572 10.96 0.18 -22.04
CA LEU A 572 10.33 0.31 -23.35
C LEU A 572 9.71 -1.01 -23.84
N ASP A 573 10.37 -2.13 -23.54
CA ASP A 573 9.84 -3.47 -23.86
C ASP A 573 8.53 -3.71 -23.08
N ARG A 574 8.55 -3.45 -21.78
CA ARG A 574 7.35 -3.54 -20.91
C ARG A 574 6.23 -2.61 -21.38
N PHE A 575 6.56 -1.37 -21.75
CA PHE A 575 5.60 -0.42 -22.32
C PHE A 575 4.95 -0.96 -23.59
N ARG A 576 5.74 -1.49 -24.51
CA ARG A 576 5.24 -2.07 -25.75
C ARG A 576 4.24 -3.19 -25.46
N GLU A 577 4.60 -4.12 -24.58
CA GLU A 577 3.73 -5.24 -24.19
C GLU A 577 2.40 -4.74 -23.60
N GLN A 578 2.45 -3.83 -22.63
CA GLN A 578 1.25 -3.31 -21.96
C GLN A 578 0.35 -2.50 -22.91
N ALA A 579 0.93 -1.75 -23.85
CA ALA A 579 0.16 -1.01 -24.84
C ALA A 579 -0.58 -1.94 -25.81
N LEU A 580 0.09 -3.03 -26.25
CA LEU A 580 -0.53 -4.05 -27.10
C LEU A 580 -1.65 -4.80 -26.36
N ASP A 581 -1.46 -5.14 -25.08
CA ASP A 581 -2.48 -5.78 -24.24
C ASP A 581 -3.72 -4.89 -24.07
N ARG A 582 -3.55 -3.56 -24.07
CA ARG A 582 -4.66 -2.58 -24.07
C ARG A 582 -5.30 -2.36 -25.43
N GLY A 583 -4.89 -3.11 -26.45
CA GLY A 583 -5.47 -3.08 -27.80
C GLY A 583 -4.97 -1.94 -28.68
N VAL A 584 -3.84 -1.29 -28.33
CA VAL A 584 -3.22 -0.29 -29.20
C VAL A 584 -2.57 -1.01 -30.39
N PRO A 585 -2.80 -0.57 -31.65
CA PRO A 585 -2.17 -1.18 -32.81
C PRO A 585 -0.64 -1.05 -32.77
N ALA A 586 0.07 -2.13 -33.14
CA ALA A 586 1.54 -2.20 -33.09
C ALA A 586 2.23 -1.03 -33.82
N ASP A 587 1.72 -0.63 -34.98
CA ASP A 587 2.28 0.51 -35.75
C ASP A 587 2.20 1.82 -34.97
N ASP A 588 1.18 2.03 -34.14
CA ASP A 588 1.05 3.25 -33.33
C ASP A 588 1.96 3.19 -32.10
N VAL A 589 2.11 2.00 -31.50
CA VAL A 589 3.08 1.75 -30.41
C VAL A 589 4.51 2.01 -30.91
N ASP A 590 4.87 1.50 -32.09
CA ASP A 590 6.22 1.66 -32.66
C ASP A 590 6.51 3.12 -33.02
N ARG A 591 5.53 3.86 -33.57
CA ARG A 591 5.66 5.31 -33.76
C ARG A 591 5.89 6.06 -32.44
N TRP A 592 5.20 5.65 -31.37
CA TRP A 592 5.34 6.27 -30.05
C TRP A 592 6.69 5.95 -29.40
N LEU A 593 7.16 4.70 -29.52
CA LEU A 593 8.49 4.27 -29.08
C LEU A 593 9.61 5.05 -29.79
N GLY A 594 9.40 5.45 -31.04
CA GLY A 594 10.32 6.33 -31.77
C GLY A 594 10.48 7.73 -31.18
N LEU A 595 9.61 8.14 -30.24
CA LEU A 595 9.74 9.39 -29.50
C LEU A 595 10.62 9.25 -28.26
N ALA A 596 11.06 8.05 -27.88
CA ALA A 596 11.84 7.83 -26.67
C ALA A 596 13.10 8.71 -26.62
N ARG A 597 13.39 9.28 -25.44
CA ARG A 597 14.59 10.09 -25.18
C ARG A 597 15.41 9.51 -24.01
N PRO A 598 16.73 9.42 -24.14
CA PRO A 598 17.60 9.04 -23.03
C PRO A 598 17.59 10.14 -21.97
N LYS A 599 17.68 9.73 -20.70
CA LYS A 599 17.78 10.64 -19.55
C LYS A 599 18.64 10.06 -18.45
N LEU A 600 19.10 10.92 -17.54
CA LEU A 600 19.60 10.49 -16.24
C LEU A 600 18.54 10.76 -15.19
N ARG A 601 18.39 9.85 -14.23
CA ARG A 601 17.42 10.00 -13.14
C ARG A 601 17.90 9.40 -11.83
N THR A 602 17.36 9.83 -10.70
CA THR A 602 17.60 9.13 -9.43
C THR A 602 16.97 7.74 -9.48
N ALA A 603 17.73 6.74 -9.03
CA ALA A 603 17.15 5.46 -8.66
C ALA A 603 16.51 5.62 -7.27
N ARG A 604 15.35 4.99 -7.04
CA ARG A 604 14.71 5.01 -5.71
C ARG A 604 15.64 4.52 -4.59
N ASP A 605 16.50 3.56 -4.89
CA ASP A 605 17.43 2.96 -3.94
C ASP A 605 18.71 3.79 -3.71
N GLY A 606 18.80 4.98 -4.32
CA GLY A 606 19.96 5.87 -4.21
C GLY A 606 21.23 5.32 -4.86
N THR A 607 21.10 4.32 -5.74
CA THR A 607 22.24 3.77 -6.49
C THR A 607 22.62 4.67 -7.67
N GLY A 608 23.81 4.44 -8.21
CA GLY A 608 24.36 5.18 -9.35
C GLY A 608 25.61 5.99 -9.03
N PRO A 609 26.35 6.43 -10.08
CA PRO A 609 27.46 7.35 -9.93
C PRO A 609 27.01 8.68 -9.34
N VAL A 610 27.88 9.30 -8.53
CA VAL A 610 27.69 10.67 -8.06
C VAL A 610 27.91 11.61 -9.23
N VAL A 611 26.89 12.39 -9.57
CA VAL A 611 26.94 13.40 -10.63
C VAL A 611 26.85 14.82 -10.08
N GLY A 612 26.61 14.98 -8.79
CA GLY A 612 26.41 16.30 -8.19
C GLY A 612 26.11 16.26 -6.70
N ARG A 613 25.62 17.38 -6.19
CA ARG A 613 25.23 17.60 -4.80
C ARG A 613 24.03 18.54 -4.72
N LEU A 614 23.20 18.34 -3.70
CA LEU A 614 22.09 19.23 -3.36
C LEU A 614 22.47 20.24 -2.28
N GLY A 615 21.97 21.47 -2.42
CA GLY A 615 22.23 22.58 -1.50
C GLY A 615 23.66 23.09 -1.49
N SER A 616 24.00 23.84 -0.43
CA SER A 616 25.31 24.45 -0.20
C SER A 616 26.46 23.43 -0.06
N PRO A 617 27.74 23.81 -0.33
CA PRO A 617 28.27 25.19 -0.46
C PRO A 617 28.07 25.82 -1.85
N LEU A 618 27.80 27.13 -1.87
CA LEU A 618 27.78 27.91 -3.10
C LEU A 618 29.19 28.28 -3.55
N MET A 619 29.63 27.71 -4.66
CA MET A 619 30.96 27.90 -5.22
C MET A 619 30.88 28.64 -6.56
N LEU A 620 31.13 29.95 -6.57
CA LEU A 620 31.09 30.79 -7.77
C LEU A 620 32.38 31.59 -7.95
N PRO A 621 32.73 32.00 -9.19
CA PRO A 621 33.76 33.00 -9.41
C PRO A 621 33.37 34.33 -8.73
N PRO A 622 34.33 35.11 -8.20
CA PRO A 622 34.04 36.31 -7.41
C PRO A 622 33.14 37.34 -8.12
N ASP A 623 33.35 37.53 -9.43
CA ASP A 623 32.66 38.56 -10.22
C ASP A 623 31.38 38.06 -10.90
N VAL A 624 30.98 36.81 -10.68
CA VAL A 624 29.76 36.23 -11.28
C VAL A 624 28.60 36.37 -10.28
N PRO A 625 27.53 37.12 -10.62
CA PRO A 625 26.34 37.20 -9.78
C PRO A 625 25.58 35.87 -9.79
N THR A 626 24.74 35.64 -8.79
CA THR A 626 23.68 34.62 -8.90
C THR A 626 22.71 35.02 -10.02
N PRO A 627 22.13 34.06 -10.77
CA PRO A 627 21.32 34.40 -11.94
C PRO A 627 20.03 35.09 -11.50
N ALA A 628 19.82 36.33 -11.96
CA ALA A 628 18.53 36.99 -11.90
C ALA A 628 17.65 36.50 -13.06
N THR A 629 16.32 36.51 -12.92
CA THR A 629 15.47 36.22 -14.06
C THR A 629 15.70 37.24 -15.17
N VAL A 630 15.30 36.89 -16.40
CA VAL A 630 15.20 37.84 -17.52
C VAL A 630 14.24 39.01 -17.19
N TRP A 631 13.43 38.88 -16.12
CA TRP A 631 12.31 39.74 -15.76
C TRP A 631 12.59 40.70 -14.58
N ASP A 632 13.64 40.45 -13.78
CA ASP A 632 13.98 41.23 -12.57
C ASP A 632 14.72 42.56 -12.84
N SER A 633 14.70 43.09 -14.07
CA SER A 633 15.51 44.26 -14.41
C SER A 633 15.04 45.62 -13.83
N ASP A 634 13.95 45.64 -13.06
CA ASP A 634 13.30 46.89 -12.64
C ASP A 634 13.57 47.34 -11.19
N ASP A 635 14.29 46.56 -10.35
CA ASP A 635 14.75 47.02 -9.02
C ASP A 635 16.29 47.11 -8.92
N PRO A 636 16.87 48.32 -9.08
CA PRO A 636 18.31 48.53 -9.03
C PRO A 636 18.93 48.54 -7.62
N ASP A 637 18.12 48.52 -6.54
CA ASP A 637 18.61 48.55 -5.14
C ASP A 637 18.44 47.19 -4.40
N GLY A 638 17.71 46.23 -4.97
CA GLY A 638 17.55 44.87 -4.43
C GLY A 638 18.63 43.92 -4.93
N SER A 639 19.63 43.58 -4.11
CA SER A 639 20.50 42.44 -4.41
C SER A 639 19.73 41.13 -4.16
N CYS A 640 18.88 40.72 -5.11
CA CYS A 640 18.16 39.46 -5.03
C CYS A 640 19.14 38.30 -5.30
N GLU A 641 19.76 37.79 -4.25
CA GLU A 641 20.46 36.50 -4.35
C GLU A 641 19.43 35.37 -4.46
N HIS A 642 19.81 34.28 -5.14
CA HIS A 642 18.91 33.17 -5.43
C HIS A 642 19.35 31.89 -4.72
N GLN A 643 18.40 31.10 -4.25
CA GLN A 643 18.66 29.85 -3.54
C GLN A 643 19.34 28.83 -4.47
N LEU A 644 20.47 28.27 -4.01
CA LEU A 644 21.13 27.14 -4.69
C LEU A 644 20.35 25.86 -4.38
N ILE A 645 19.93 25.16 -5.43
CA ILE A 645 19.24 23.87 -5.31
C ILE A 645 20.21 22.72 -5.54
N ALA A 646 21.00 22.77 -6.62
CA ALA A 646 21.90 21.69 -6.98
C ALA A 646 23.17 22.18 -7.69
N THR A 647 24.26 21.45 -7.49
CA THR A 647 25.50 21.57 -8.28
C THR A 647 25.75 20.26 -9.01
N LEU A 648 25.84 20.31 -10.34
CA LEU A 648 26.09 19.18 -11.22
C LEU A 648 27.52 19.23 -11.77
N ASP A 649 28.25 18.12 -11.72
CA ASP A 649 29.55 17.93 -12.35
C ASP A 649 29.36 17.27 -13.72
N LEU A 650 29.57 18.04 -14.79
CA LEU A 650 29.33 17.56 -16.15
C LEU A 650 30.36 16.50 -16.57
N ALA A 651 31.55 16.48 -15.97
CA ALA A 651 32.56 15.46 -16.26
C ALA A 651 32.15 14.07 -15.73
N ALA A 652 31.20 14.01 -14.79
CA ALA A 652 30.66 12.76 -14.26
C ALA A 652 29.51 12.20 -15.11
N ILE A 653 29.03 12.95 -16.11
CA ILE A 653 27.93 12.57 -17.00
C ILE A 653 28.50 12.01 -18.31
N PRO A 654 28.25 10.72 -18.66
CA PRO A 654 28.67 10.17 -19.94
C PRO A 654 28.00 10.90 -21.11
N PRO A 655 28.71 11.17 -22.23
CA PRO A 655 28.13 11.85 -23.40
C PRO A 655 26.88 11.17 -23.98
N GLU A 656 26.80 9.84 -23.86
CA GLU A 656 25.68 9.02 -24.31
C GLU A 656 24.51 8.93 -23.30
N ALA A 657 24.64 9.51 -22.11
CA ALA A 657 23.64 9.37 -21.05
C ALA A 657 22.37 10.21 -21.28
N THR A 658 22.47 11.26 -22.09
CA THR A 658 21.35 12.12 -22.48
C THR A 658 21.47 12.47 -23.96
N ASP A 659 20.41 13.01 -24.56
CA ASP A 659 20.42 13.53 -25.93
C ASP A 659 20.73 15.04 -25.97
N LEU A 660 21.12 15.61 -24.82
CA LEU A 660 21.44 17.01 -24.65
C LEU A 660 22.90 17.29 -25.05
N PRO A 661 23.17 18.42 -25.75
CA PRO A 661 24.53 18.85 -26.06
C PRO A 661 25.24 19.48 -24.85
N LEU A 662 25.40 18.72 -23.77
CA LEU A 662 26.05 19.18 -22.55
C LEU A 662 27.55 19.46 -22.79
N PRO A 663 28.14 20.50 -22.16
CA PRO A 663 29.58 20.64 -22.10
C PRO A 663 30.25 19.38 -21.53
N PRO A 664 31.43 18.98 -22.03
CA PRO A 664 32.09 17.74 -21.61
C PRO A 664 32.74 17.81 -20.22
N ASP A 665 32.86 19.01 -19.66
CA ASP A 665 33.47 19.28 -18.35
C ASP A 665 32.84 20.52 -17.69
N GLY A 666 33.29 20.82 -16.47
CA GLY A 666 32.81 21.97 -15.70
C GLY A 666 31.63 21.64 -14.80
N ARG A 667 31.07 22.66 -14.17
CA ARG A 667 29.95 22.53 -13.23
C ARG A 667 28.78 23.40 -13.64
N VAL A 668 27.57 22.89 -13.47
CA VAL A 668 26.33 23.67 -13.61
C VAL A 668 25.70 23.80 -12.24
N LEU A 669 25.48 25.03 -11.80
CA LEU A 669 24.77 25.35 -10.57
C LEU A 669 23.34 25.75 -10.94
N LEU A 670 22.36 25.12 -10.32
CA LEU A 670 20.93 25.34 -10.54
C LEU A 670 20.34 26.12 -9.37
N PHE A 671 19.63 27.21 -9.69
CA PHE A 671 19.05 28.14 -8.72
C PHE A 671 17.54 28.26 -8.93
N ALA A 672 16.80 28.40 -7.82
CA ALA A 672 15.36 28.68 -7.82
C ALA A 672 14.90 29.17 -6.44
N ASN A 673 14.19 30.28 -6.38
CA ASN A 673 13.42 30.71 -5.22
C ASN A 673 12.02 30.12 -5.34
N ILE A 674 11.71 29.15 -4.47
CA ILE A 674 10.50 28.33 -4.56
C ILE A 674 9.34 29.09 -3.90
N GLU A 675 8.56 29.82 -4.69
CA GLU A 675 7.39 30.60 -4.23
C GLU A 675 6.12 30.10 -4.92
N LEU A 676 4.98 30.06 -4.21
CA LEU A 676 3.73 29.51 -4.76
C LEU A 676 3.04 30.44 -5.76
N ASP A 677 3.29 31.75 -5.63
CA ASP A 677 2.50 32.77 -6.31
C ASP A 677 2.77 32.85 -7.82
N ASP A 678 3.88 32.27 -8.30
CA ASP A 678 4.31 32.36 -9.69
C ASP A 678 4.61 30.99 -10.34
N VAL A 679 4.12 30.80 -11.57
CA VAL A 679 4.46 29.63 -12.41
C VAL A 679 5.91 29.71 -12.91
N VAL A 680 6.42 30.93 -13.11
CA VAL A 680 7.81 31.20 -13.51
C VAL A 680 8.54 31.74 -12.28
N LEU A 681 9.55 31.02 -11.83
CA LEU A 681 10.23 31.36 -10.59
C LEU A 681 11.47 32.20 -10.80
N SER A 682 11.82 32.97 -9.76
CA SER A 682 13.11 33.64 -9.69
C SER A 682 14.25 32.63 -9.59
N GLY A 683 15.18 32.64 -10.54
CA GLY A 683 16.27 31.68 -10.59
C GLY A 683 16.95 31.56 -11.94
N GLY A 684 17.64 30.43 -12.17
CA GLY A 684 18.31 30.13 -13.43
C GLY A 684 19.42 29.10 -13.26
N ALA A 685 20.41 29.16 -14.14
CA ALA A 685 21.59 28.31 -14.04
C ALA A 685 22.88 29.09 -14.32
N VAL A 686 23.98 28.67 -13.69
CA VAL A 686 25.31 29.20 -13.94
C VAL A 686 26.25 28.06 -14.32
N TYR A 687 26.87 28.17 -15.49
CA TYR A 687 27.93 27.27 -15.91
C TYR A 687 29.31 27.83 -15.53
N VAL A 688 30.06 27.02 -14.78
CA VAL A 688 31.45 27.31 -14.39
C VAL A 688 32.36 26.34 -15.13
N PRO A 689 33.12 26.81 -16.13
CA PRO A 689 34.05 25.96 -16.88
C PRO A 689 35.08 25.30 -15.97
N ALA A 690 35.53 24.10 -16.34
CA ALA A 690 36.57 23.39 -15.60
C ALA A 690 37.85 24.24 -15.42
N GLY A 691 38.41 24.22 -14.22
CA GLY A 691 39.62 24.99 -13.88
C GLY A 691 39.39 26.48 -13.58
N THR A 692 38.15 26.99 -13.66
CA THR A 692 37.82 28.35 -13.23
C THR A 692 37.97 28.48 -11.71
N PRO A 693 38.73 29.45 -11.18
CA PRO A 693 38.79 29.71 -9.75
C PRO A 693 37.42 30.10 -9.18
N VAL A 694 37.05 29.51 -8.04
CA VAL A 694 35.80 29.75 -7.34
C VAL A 694 36.07 30.02 -5.86
N GLU A 695 35.22 30.82 -5.25
CA GLU A 695 35.21 31.09 -3.80
C GLU A 695 33.88 30.64 -3.21
N GLU A 696 33.90 30.25 -1.93
CA GLU A 696 32.67 29.94 -1.20
C GLU A 696 31.97 31.25 -0.85
N ARG A 697 30.74 31.43 -1.34
CA ARG A 697 29.93 32.61 -1.07
C ARG A 697 28.88 32.30 0.00
N LYS A 698 28.83 33.13 1.03
CA LYS A 698 27.71 33.15 1.98
C LYS A 698 26.63 34.05 1.41
N VAL A 699 25.42 33.52 1.36
CA VAL A 699 24.26 34.16 0.77
C VAL A 699 23.25 34.41 1.87
N SER A 700 22.62 35.59 1.85
CA SER A 700 21.50 35.91 2.73
C SER A 700 20.27 36.07 1.85
N LEU A 701 19.34 35.12 1.95
CA LEU A 701 18.14 35.09 1.12
C LEU A 701 16.99 35.72 1.89
N ASP A 702 16.18 36.53 1.21
CA ASP A 702 15.04 37.24 1.79
C ASP A 702 13.78 36.88 0.99
N TYR A 703 13.32 35.62 1.17
CA TYR A 703 12.08 35.11 0.60
C TYR A 703 11.48 34.02 1.50
N GLU A 704 10.18 33.74 1.36
CA GLU A 704 9.47 32.70 2.10
C GLU A 704 9.27 31.46 1.20
N PRO A 705 10.08 30.39 1.34
CA PRO A 705 9.96 29.24 0.46
C PRO A 705 8.67 28.46 0.73
N TYR A 706 7.97 28.07 -0.34
CA TYR A 706 6.73 27.31 -0.26
C TYR A 706 6.93 26.00 0.54
N GLU A 707 6.11 25.81 1.58
CA GLU A 707 6.12 24.65 2.50
C GLU A 707 7.39 24.50 3.37
N TYR A 708 8.22 25.55 3.47
CA TYR A 708 9.36 25.61 4.40
C TYR A 708 9.31 26.86 5.29
N ASP A 709 9.82 26.75 6.52
CA ASP A 709 9.83 27.86 7.50
C ASP A 709 10.85 28.97 7.12
N SER A 710 11.92 28.62 6.38
CA SER A 710 12.96 29.56 5.92
C SER A 710 13.81 28.99 4.76
N PRO A 711 14.53 29.83 3.99
CA PRO A 711 15.50 29.36 2.99
C PRO A 711 16.61 28.48 3.58
N GLU A 712 17.03 28.75 4.82
CA GLU A 712 18.00 27.93 5.53
C GLU A 712 17.47 26.52 5.83
N ASP A 713 16.19 26.39 6.19
CA ASP A 713 15.57 25.08 6.43
C ASP A 713 15.48 24.24 5.15
N LEU A 714 15.19 24.87 4.00
CA LEU A 714 15.25 24.23 2.69
C LEU A 714 16.68 23.79 2.34
N ASP A 715 17.70 24.64 2.56
CA ASP A 715 19.11 24.25 2.33
C ASP A 715 19.54 23.10 3.25
N ASP A 716 19.12 23.11 4.52
CA ASP A 716 19.35 22.02 5.46
C ASP A 716 18.68 20.71 4.99
N GLU A 717 17.49 20.78 4.40
CA GLU A 717 16.83 19.64 3.77
C GLU A 717 17.59 19.08 2.57
N LEU A 718 17.96 19.95 1.63
CA LEU A 718 18.73 19.58 0.45
C LEU A 718 20.05 18.91 0.85
N ARG A 719 20.77 19.47 1.83
CA ARG A 719 22.02 18.89 2.35
C ARG A 719 21.84 17.56 3.08
N ARG A 720 20.70 17.33 3.74
CA ARG A 720 20.40 16.04 4.40
C ARG A 720 20.29 14.91 3.36
N THR A 721 19.83 15.20 2.15
CA THR A 721 19.77 14.23 1.04
C THR A 721 21.17 13.85 0.55
N GLY A 722 22.09 14.82 0.49
CA GLY A 722 23.52 14.57 0.23
C GLY A 722 23.93 14.61 -1.24
N ASP A 723 24.77 13.65 -1.65
CA ASP A 723 25.28 13.57 -3.02
C ASP A 723 24.20 13.10 -4.00
N LEU A 724 24.09 13.79 -5.14
CA LEU A 724 23.15 13.44 -6.20
C LEU A 724 23.70 12.28 -7.02
N ARG A 725 22.99 11.14 -7.00
CA ARG A 725 23.35 9.92 -7.73
C ARG A 725 22.32 9.61 -8.79
N LEU A 726 22.76 9.53 -10.05
CA LEU A 726 21.86 9.28 -11.18
C LEU A 726 22.26 8.02 -11.96
N ILE A 727 21.26 7.30 -12.45
CA ILE A 727 21.38 6.15 -13.35
C ILE A 727 20.80 6.47 -14.72
N HIS A 728 21.15 5.67 -15.73
CA HIS A 728 20.52 5.74 -17.04
C HIS A 728 19.03 5.44 -16.96
N GLY A 729 18.25 6.23 -17.69
CA GLY A 729 16.82 6.04 -17.85
C GLY A 729 16.38 6.41 -19.26
N VAL A 730 15.09 6.23 -19.50
CA VAL A 730 14.43 6.61 -20.74
C VAL A 730 13.13 7.32 -20.40
N GLY A 731 12.74 8.28 -21.21
CA GLY A 731 11.47 8.98 -21.12
C GLY A 731 10.67 8.83 -22.41
N LEU A 732 9.38 8.58 -22.28
CA LEU A 732 8.38 8.83 -23.33
C LEU A 732 7.59 10.09 -22.99
N PRO A 733 6.92 10.72 -23.96
CA PRO A 733 6.06 11.87 -23.69
C PRO A 733 5.02 11.52 -22.61
N SER A 734 4.96 12.34 -21.56
CA SER A 734 4.08 12.14 -20.40
C SER A 734 3.05 13.26 -20.21
N CYS A 735 3.36 14.49 -20.64
CA CYS A 735 2.47 15.63 -20.56
C CYS A 735 1.33 15.56 -21.59
N PRO A 736 0.15 16.16 -21.33
CA PRO A 736 -0.97 16.22 -22.26
C PRO A 736 -0.53 16.60 -23.67
N VAL A 737 -0.94 15.80 -24.65
CA VAL A 737 -0.61 16.01 -26.06
C VAL A 737 -1.56 17.01 -26.72
N GLU A 738 -1.01 17.89 -27.54
CA GLU A 738 -1.78 18.81 -28.38
C GLU A 738 -2.53 18.06 -29.51
N ASP A 739 -3.56 18.70 -30.06
CA ASP A 739 -4.42 18.14 -31.12
C ASP A 739 -3.62 17.64 -32.35
N GLU A 740 -2.51 18.30 -32.68
CA GLU A 740 -1.64 17.92 -33.80
C GLU A 740 -0.86 16.62 -33.55
N VAL A 741 -0.53 16.33 -32.29
CA VAL A 741 0.10 15.07 -31.88
C VAL A 741 -0.94 13.96 -31.80
N LEU A 742 -2.14 14.26 -31.30
CA LEU A 742 -3.29 13.33 -31.31
C LEU A 742 -3.69 12.91 -32.73
N ALA A 743 -3.59 13.81 -33.71
CA ALA A 743 -3.82 13.47 -35.12
C ALA A 743 -2.82 12.45 -35.68
N ARG A 744 -1.57 12.45 -35.18
CA ARG A 744 -0.51 11.50 -35.57
C ARG A 744 -0.49 10.23 -34.73
N HIS A 745 -1.02 10.30 -33.51
CA HIS A 745 -1.08 9.22 -32.52
C HIS A 745 -2.49 9.14 -31.92
N PRO A 746 -3.45 8.50 -32.62
CA PRO A 746 -4.84 8.40 -32.16
C PRO A 746 -5.00 7.76 -30.78
N HIS A 747 -4.05 6.94 -30.35
CA HIS A 747 -4.04 6.27 -29.05
C HIS A 747 -3.11 6.93 -28.02
N ALA A 748 -2.65 8.16 -28.26
CA ALA A 748 -1.68 8.86 -27.39
C ALA A 748 -2.09 8.88 -25.92
N LYS A 749 -3.38 9.10 -25.60
CA LYS A 749 -3.86 9.09 -24.21
C LYS A 749 -3.67 7.73 -23.53
N THR A 750 -4.00 6.63 -24.23
CA THR A 750 -3.81 5.27 -23.68
C THR A 750 -2.33 4.94 -23.52
N LEU A 751 -1.49 5.39 -24.45
CA LEU A 751 -0.02 5.28 -24.34
C LEU A 751 0.51 6.13 -23.16
N GLN A 752 -0.05 7.32 -22.99
CA GLN A 752 -0.05 8.22 -21.81
C GLN A 752 -0.15 7.43 -20.50
N ASP A 753 -1.35 6.88 -20.34
CA ASP A 753 -1.78 6.13 -19.17
C ASP A 753 -0.84 4.92 -18.93
N VAL A 754 -0.56 4.12 -19.96
CA VAL A 754 0.36 2.97 -19.87
C VAL A 754 1.73 3.38 -19.34
N TRP A 755 2.30 4.47 -19.85
CA TRP A 755 3.62 4.93 -19.43
C TRP A 755 3.58 5.53 -18.01
N SER A 756 2.53 6.28 -17.67
CA SER A 756 2.37 6.87 -16.33
C SER A 756 2.23 5.84 -15.21
N GLU A 757 1.65 4.67 -15.53
CA GLU A 757 1.57 3.53 -14.61
C GLU A 757 2.92 2.86 -14.36
N GLN A 758 3.93 3.14 -15.19
CA GLN A 758 5.28 2.63 -15.02
C GLN A 758 6.10 3.57 -14.15
N SER A 759 6.33 3.16 -12.90
CA SER A 759 7.20 3.89 -11.99
C SER A 759 7.92 2.91 -11.08
N ASP A 760 9.22 3.11 -10.87
CA ASP A 760 9.94 2.47 -9.76
C ASP A 760 9.98 3.36 -8.51
N GLU A 761 9.21 4.46 -8.49
CA GLU A 761 9.28 5.62 -7.58
C GLU A 761 10.68 6.26 -7.48
N GLY A 762 11.57 5.99 -8.44
CA GLY A 762 12.75 6.82 -8.68
C GLY A 762 12.39 8.03 -9.53
N GLY A 763 13.38 8.86 -9.82
CA GLY A 763 13.21 10.02 -10.70
C GLY A 763 12.70 11.28 -10.01
N GLU A 764 12.87 11.38 -8.69
CA GLU A 764 12.78 12.66 -7.98
C GLU A 764 13.64 13.72 -8.67
N TRP A 765 14.85 13.35 -9.10
CA TRP A 765 15.70 14.18 -9.94
C TRP A 765 15.90 13.56 -11.30
N GLN A 766 15.90 14.39 -12.35
CA GLN A 766 16.29 13.98 -13.69
C GLN A 766 17.05 15.07 -14.47
N ILE A 767 17.87 14.62 -15.43
CA ILE A 767 18.56 15.44 -16.43
C ILE A 767 18.16 14.93 -17.81
N GLY A 768 17.66 15.81 -18.67
CA GLY A 768 17.18 15.46 -20.01
C GLY A 768 15.88 14.64 -20.01
N GLY A 769 15.56 14.07 -21.18
CA GLY A 769 14.31 13.33 -21.40
C GLY A 769 13.09 14.23 -21.59
N TYR A 770 11.92 13.72 -21.17
CA TYR A 770 10.65 14.46 -21.14
C TYR A 770 10.33 14.90 -19.70
N ALA A 771 9.69 16.05 -19.57
CA ALA A 771 9.15 16.53 -18.30
C ALA A 771 8.07 15.59 -17.76
N ALA A 772 8.06 15.38 -16.45
CA ALA A 772 6.91 14.75 -15.80
C ALA A 772 5.71 15.69 -15.87
N ASP A 773 4.53 15.14 -16.12
CA ASP A 773 3.28 15.90 -16.02
C ASP A 773 2.95 16.14 -14.55
N PHE A 774 2.54 17.36 -14.24
CA PHE A 774 1.97 17.71 -12.95
C PHE A 774 0.48 18.01 -13.17
N ASP A 775 -0.40 17.07 -12.81
CA ASP A 775 -1.87 17.22 -12.87
C ASP A 775 -2.43 17.85 -14.17
N GLY A 776 -1.81 17.55 -15.32
CA GLY A 776 -2.27 18.04 -16.63
C GLY A 776 -1.89 19.48 -16.96
N TYR A 777 -0.92 20.09 -16.26
CA TYR A 777 -0.43 21.44 -16.54
C TYR A 777 0.30 21.57 -17.89
N GLY A 778 0.68 20.45 -18.52
CA GLY A 778 1.34 20.45 -19.83
C GLY A 778 2.86 20.33 -19.75
N ASP A 779 3.54 20.43 -20.90
CA ASP A 779 5.01 20.32 -20.97
C ASP A 779 5.65 21.71 -20.74
N PRO A 780 6.48 21.90 -19.70
CA PRO A 780 7.14 23.17 -19.42
C PRO A 780 8.16 23.58 -20.49
N ALA A 781 8.72 22.64 -21.25
CA ALA A 781 9.69 22.98 -22.30
C ALA A 781 9.05 23.85 -23.42
N PRO A 782 8.01 23.41 -24.14
CA PRO A 782 7.34 24.25 -25.12
C PRO A 782 6.63 25.45 -24.48
N ALA A 783 6.13 25.35 -23.25
CA ALA A 783 5.52 26.48 -22.54
C ALA A 783 6.49 27.67 -22.41
N SER A 784 7.78 27.39 -22.20
CA SER A 784 8.86 28.39 -22.10
C SER A 784 8.95 29.30 -23.33
N ALA A 785 8.60 28.79 -24.51
CA ALA A 785 8.63 29.58 -25.75
C ALA A 785 7.53 30.66 -25.81
N SER A 786 6.45 30.50 -25.04
CA SER A 786 5.32 31.45 -25.03
C SER A 786 5.45 32.54 -23.96
N LEU A 787 6.42 32.41 -23.05
CA LEU A 787 6.66 33.33 -21.94
C LEU A 787 7.55 34.53 -22.31
N GLU A 788 8.37 34.46 -23.37
CA GLU A 788 9.21 35.59 -23.79
C GLU A 788 8.43 36.66 -24.59
N GLU A 789 7.71 37.57 -23.91
CA GLU A 789 7.24 38.82 -24.53
C GLU A 789 8.42 39.71 -24.97
N GLY A 790 8.93 39.50 -26.19
CA GLY A 790 9.96 40.35 -26.80
C GLY A 790 10.99 39.61 -27.64
N VAL A 791 11.17 38.31 -27.43
CA VAL A 791 12.00 37.45 -28.28
C VAL A 791 11.11 36.83 -29.36
N ARG A 792 10.79 37.63 -30.37
CA ARG A 792 10.23 37.08 -31.62
C ARG A 792 11.30 36.19 -32.28
N GLY A 793 11.28 34.88 -32.05
CA GLY A 793 12.11 33.99 -32.88
C GLY A 793 12.30 32.52 -32.53
N THR A 794 12.02 32.03 -31.31
CA THR A 794 12.31 30.61 -30.97
C THR A 794 11.08 29.72 -31.15
N SER A 795 11.25 28.55 -31.78
CA SER A 795 10.18 27.57 -31.91
C SER A 795 9.97 26.82 -30.59
N PRO A 796 8.73 26.50 -30.17
CA PRO A 796 8.48 25.60 -29.03
C PRO A 796 9.23 24.27 -29.12
N GLU A 797 9.49 23.79 -30.34
CA GLU A 797 10.22 22.54 -30.60
C GLU A 797 11.72 22.60 -30.27
N ASP A 798 12.30 23.81 -30.17
CA ASP A 798 13.72 24.01 -29.89
C ASP A 798 14.05 23.93 -28.39
N TRP A 799 13.03 24.00 -27.53
CA TRP A 799 13.16 23.95 -26.08
C TRP A 799 13.27 22.52 -25.56
N VAL A 800 14.14 22.34 -24.59
CA VAL A 800 14.40 21.04 -23.95
C VAL A 800 14.44 21.18 -22.43
N LEU A 801 14.10 20.09 -21.74
CA LEU A 801 14.29 19.97 -20.32
C LEU A 801 15.78 19.78 -20.00
N LEU A 802 16.37 20.75 -19.29
CA LEU A 802 17.72 20.61 -18.77
C LEU A 802 17.74 19.72 -17.53
N ALA A 803 16.90 20.05 -16.54
CA ALA A 803 16.78 19.31 -15.29
C ALA A 803 15.37 19.44 -14.70
N GLN A 804 14.99 18.51 -13.83
CA GLN A 804 13.74 18.55 -13.07
C GLN A 804 13.93 18.00 -11.65
N TRP A 805 13.14 18.52 -10.71
CA TRP A 805 13.03 18.04 -9.34
C TRP A 805 11.57 17.90 -8.88
N ILE A 806 11.14 16.68 -8.54
CA ILE A 806 9.80 16.30 -8.02
C ILE A 806 9.80 16.20 -6.48
N GLY A 807 10.82 16.72 -5.79
CA GLY A 807 10.90 16.69 -4.33
C GLY A 807 10.41 17.96 -3.63
N VAL A 808 9.88 18.92 -4.38
CA VAL A 808 9.18 20.08 -3.80
C VAL A 808 7.82 19.61 -3.29
N PRO A 809 7.41 19.93 -2.04
CA PRO A 809 6.10 19.55 -1.54
C PRO A 809 4.99 20.02 -2.49
N MET A 810 4.10 19.12 -2.88
CA MET A 810 2.94 19.41 -3.75
C MET A 810 3.28 20.09 -5.09
N GLY A 811 4.50 19.93 -5.62
CA GLY A 811 4.91 20.53 -6.89
C GLY A 811 6.10 19.86 -7.57
N VAL A 812 6.41 20.35 -8.77
CA VAL A 812 7.57 19.93 -9.57
C VAL A 812 8.27 21.18 -10.10
N LEU A 813 9.59 21.20 -9.95
CA LEU A 813 10.47 22.27 -10.43
C LEU A 813 11.17 21.84 -11.72
N TYR A 814 11.22 22.74 -12.70
CA TYR A 814 11.77 22.48 -14.03
C TYR A 814 12.75 23.58 -14.45
N TRP A 815 13.90 23.19 -14.99
CA TRP A 815 14.83 24.07 -15.70
C TRP A 815 14.80 23.73 -17.18
N THR A 816 14.46 24.71 -18.00
CA THR A 816 14.31 24.56 -19.46
C THR A 816 15.26 25.50 -20.20
N ILE A 817 15.74 25.09 -21.37
CA ILE A 817 16.65 25.88 -22.22
C ILE A 817 16.47 25.48 -23.68
N THR A 818 16.82 26.37 -24.62
CA THR A 818 16.92 25.98 -26.04
C THR A 818 18.16 25.11 -26.29
N ARG A 819 18.07 24.14 -27.22
CA ARG A 819 19.26 23.36 -27.63
C ARG A 819 20.41 24.25 -28.13
N GLN A 820 20.08 25.33 -28.85
CA GLN A 820 21.08 26.27 -29.39
C GLN A 820 21.82 27.03 -28.29
N ASP A 821 21.12 27.50 -27.26
CA ASP A 821 21.75 28.19 -26.14
C ASP A 821 22.57 27.24 -25.28
N LEU A 822 22.11 25.99 -25.12
CA LEU A 822 22.89 24.95 -24.44
C LEU A 822 24.21 24.64 -25.17
N GLU A 823 24.17 24.49 -26.50
CA GLU A 823 25.38 24.34 -27.34
C GLU A 823 26.32 25.56 -27.23
N ALA A 824 25.74 26.77 -27.21
CA ALA A 824 26.47 28.02 -27.06
C ALA A 824 26.92 28.28 -25.60
N ARG A 825 26.58 27.41 -24.64
CA ARG A 825 26.87 27.53 -23.21
C ARG A 825 26.28 28.77 -22.55
N ARG A 826 25.12 29.22 -23.05
CA ARG A 826 24.37 30.39 -22.58
C ARG A 826 23.37 30.01 -21.49
N PHE A 827 23.89 29.52 -20.36
CA PHE A 827 23.08 29.13 -19.20
C PHE A 827 22.34 30.32 -18.55
N ASP A 828 22.72 31.56 -18.91
CA ASP A 828 21.96 32.79 -18.59
C ASP A 828 20.54 32.82 -19.18
N ARG A 829 20.21 31.90 -20.09
CA ARG A 829 18.91 31.77 -20.75
C ARG A 829 18.04 30.63 -20.24
N VAL A 830 18.42 30.02 -19.12
CA VAL A 830 17.59 29.00 -18.48
C VAL A 830 16.34 29.65 -17.89
N VAL A 831 15.18 29.06 -18.19
CA VAL A 831 13.90 29.42 -17.59
C VAL A 831 13.57 28.42 -16.48
N VAL A 832 13.12 28.92 -15.33
CA VAL A 832 12.71 28.10 -14.19
C VAL A 832 11.21 28.17 -14.04
N GLN A 833 10.56 27.01 -14.00
CA GLN A 833 9.10 26.90 -13.81
C GLN A 833 8.79 25.96 -12.67
N MET A 834 7.74 26.28 -11.91
CA MET A 834 7.16 25.38 -10.91
C MET A 834 5.69 25.16 -11.21
N TYR A 835 5.30 23.89 -11.31
CA TYR A 835 3.89 23.50 -11.32
C TYR A 835 3.57 22.90 -9.95
N ALA A 836 2.64 23.52 -9.23
CA ALA A 836 2.25 23.13 -7.87
C ALA A 836 0.72 23.28 -7.68
N ASN A 837 0.17 22.56 -6.70
CA ASN A 837 -1.23 22.70 -6.32
C ASN A 837 -1.34 23.77 -5.21
N PRO A 838 -2.10 24.87 -5.42
CA PRO A 838 -2.17 25.98 -4.46
C PRO A 838 -2.83 25.66 -3.13
#